data_AF-A0AA42YVW5-F1
#
_entry.id   AF-A0AA42YVW5-F1
#
_cell.length_a   1.000
_cell.length_b   1.000
_cell.length_c   1.000
_cell.angle_alpha   90.00
_cell.angle_beta   90.00
_cell.angle_gamma   90.00
#
_symmetry.space_group_name_H-M   'P 1'
#
loop_
_entity.id
_entity.type
_entity.pdbx_description
1 polymer ?
#
loop_
_entity_poly.entity_id
_entity_poly.type
_entity_poly.pdbx_seq_one_letter_code
_entity_poly.pdbx_strand_id
1 'polypeptide(L)'
;MQRVLVIDSERQFAKALQAHLGGYEVEVELAEDGKTGMEAAKSHAPDLIVLAVELSDDNGYLVGRKLKRSKKLKHVPIIILSNDENADNLFEQHKKTKSKAEDYVRRPASVEEVAARMLDLVPLKPLPATKNEIEGEAEMSDENESDVPTKVGEPPEIDDEIDAFAENAFDALMMGGGGAEAAVESNEPGTGEYEDVELDDVIMVSDAPPSVSSAPPSAPPESVRPEREDSGSGTAAAARLRSEISELKAKLAESSGGVSSRQFLDLRETLNSKDKEILELRDQLGVRDKEILELRDQSIALERARADFSEKIAGLERSFSKAQEAIASLTEDKEAANKRFEDVKVRFEREHGKVQGLEQALAQEREGRAADVAAMQSTHDAELAKTHLAHDEAITLVRAESAAAIAKAQEDSEAALQAAANEKETAVAALRSELADERSAALAQASAEAEAAKQASLAALREDLETGAAAQVAEIEAAWKRMLAEREAALEGEKLLELETLEGEHSKQLATLGRKLADTETELSGAREREQLNAERNAELEAKLTEAEGTLTTTSAQLAEIRETHDRVQADLGQITAARDALQQEVDSSLGRLAVLESDKRDLESRVGSLEAVKNQLESKLSDAVQKIATDEALLERVRKAMAIGLTLLEEQRNNVIGGATSETEGVSEDAE
;
A
#
# COMPACT_ATOMS: atom_id res chain seq x y z
N MET A 1 17.04 35.64 33.51
CA MET A 1 17.57 36.00 32.19
C MET A 1 18.77 35.12 31.95
N GLN A 2 18.74 34.31 30.89
CA GLN A 2 19.88 33.44 30.55
C GLN A 2 20.99 34.28 29.91
N ARG A 3 22.23 33.80 29.94
CA ARG A 3 23.40 34.51 29.40
C ARG A 3 24.08 33.72 28.29
N VAL A 4 24.12 34.30 27.10
CA VAL A 4 24.84 33.77 25.94
C VAL A 4 26.09 34.61 25.73
N LEU A 5 27.23 33.97 25.49
CA LEU A 5 28.44 34.63 25.04
C LEU A 5 28.79 34.16 23.62
N VAL A 6 28.87 35.09 22.67
CA VAL A 6 29.33 34.83 21.30
C VAL A 6 30.76 35.33 21.16
N ILE A 7 31.68 34.42 20.86
CA ILE A 7 33.11 34.70 20.65
C ILE A 7 33.40 34.46 19.16
N ASP A 8 33.44 35.54 18.38
CA ASP A 8 33.47 35.50 16.92
C ASP A 8 34.07 36.79 16.35
N SER A 9 35.06 36.66 15.48
CA SER A 9 35.67 37.79 14.78
C SER A 9 34.74 38.37 13.70
N GLU A 10 33.77 37.59 13.21
CA GLU A 10 32.79 38.02 12.21
C GLU A 10 31.65 38.82 12.83
N ARG A 11 31.95 40.08 13.16
CA ARG A 11 31.05 41.03 13.85
C ARG A 11 29.65 41.17 13.21
N GLN A 12 29.51 40.90 11.91
CA GLN A 12 28.20 40.93 11.23
C GLN A 12 27.33 39.74 11.66
N PHE A 13 27.86 38.52 11.57
CA PHE A 13 27.20 37.30 12.03
C PHE A 13 26.87 37.38 13.53
N ALA A 14 27.83 37.76 14.36
CA ALA A 14 27.65 37.89 15.81
C ALA A 14 26.51 38.86 16.20
N LYS A 15 26.38 40.00 15.48
CA LYS A 15 25.28 40.95 15.67
C LYS A 15 23.94 40.44 15.14
N ALA A 16 23.93 39.74 14.02
CA ALA A 16 22.70 39.15 13.49
C ALA A 16 22.14 38.08 14.44
N LEU A 17 23.01 37.26 15.03
CA LEU A 17 22.64 36.29 16.07
C LEU A 17 22.13 36.97 17.35
N GLN A 18 22.79 38.03 17.82
CA GLN A 18 22.27 38.85 18.93
C GLN A 18 20.89 39.45 18.63
N ALA A 19 20.65 39.94 17.41
CA ALA A 19 19.36 40.51 17.00
C ALA A 19 18.25 39.45 16.94
N HIS A 20 18.53 38.27 16.35
CA HIS A 20 17.61 37.15 16.29
C HIS A 20 17.23 36.65 17.71
N LEU A 21 18.20 36.59 18.62
CA LEU A 21 17.99 36.20 20.02
C LEU A 21 17.28 37.28 20.86
N GLY A 22 17.13 38.51 20.34
CA GLY A 22 16.39 39.60 20.99
C GLY A 22 14.89 39.33 21.22
N GLY A 23 14.35 38.26 20.64
CA GLY A 23 12.99 37.75 20.93
C GLY A 23 12.88 36.89 22.19
N TYR A 24 13.97 36.64 22.93
CA TYR A 24 14.02 35.76 24.10
C TYR A 24 14.50 36.49 25.36
N GLU A 25 14.22 35.93 26.55
CA GLU A 25 14.65 36.43 27.86
C GLU A 25 16.14 36.11 28.14
N VAL A 26 16.99 36.48 27.18
CA VAL A 26 18.42 36.19 27.11
C VAL A 26 19.23 37.47 26.97
N GLU A 27 20.37 37.51 27.66
CA GLU A 27 21.36 38.58 27.61
C GLU A 27 22.54 38.05 26.77
N VAL A 28 22.75 38.63 25.58
CA VAL A 28 23.79 38.18 24.62
C VAL A 28 24.98 39.12 24.69
N GLU A 29 26.09 38.64 25.27
CA GLU A 29 27.39 39.30 25.29
C GLU A 29 28.19 38.92 24.03
N LEU A 30 28.89 39.89 23.42
CA LEU A 30 29.70 39.69 22.21
C LEU A 30 31.18 39.96 22.51
N ALA A 31 32.04 39.06 22.05
CA ALA A 31 33.50 39.18 22.10
C ALA A 31 34.10 38.96 20.71
N GLU A 32 34.97 39.89 20.28
CA GLU A 32 35.55 39.89 18.93
C GLU A 32 36.91 39.14 18.87
N ASP A 33 37.42 38.69 20.03
CA ASP A 33 38.65 37.89 20.17
C ASP A 33 38.59 36.86 21.32
N GLY A 34 39.53 35.93 21.33
CA GLY A 34 39.60 34.82 22.29
C GLY A 34 40.01 35.26 23.71
N LYS A 35 40.75 36.35 23.87
CA LYS A 35 41.14 36.91 25.18
C LYS A 35 39.95 37.55 25.88
N THR A 36 39.26 38.48 25.21
CA THR A 36 38.04 39.15 25.69
C THR A 36 36.94 38.14 25.97
N GLY A 37 36.71 37.17 25.08
CA GLY A 37 35.76 36.08 25.31
C GLY A 37 36.12 35.22 26.53
N MET A 38 37.41 34.92 26.73
CA MET A 38 37.92 34.20 27.90
C MET A 38 37.84 35.02 29.21
N GLU A 39 37.74 36.35 29.15
CA GLU A 39 37.57 37.22 30.32
C GLU A 39 36.10 37.47 30.64
N ALA A 40 35.26 37.72 29.63
CA ALA A 40 33.80 37.73 29.71
C ALA A 40 33.27 36.44 30.33
N ALA A 41 33.66 35.27 29.80
CA ALA A 41 33.22 33.97 30.30
C ALA A 41 33.55 33.74 31.79
N LYS A 42 34.71 34.23 32.27
CA LYS A 42 35.10 34.13 33.70
C LYS A 42 34.33 35.10 34.60
N SER A 43 33.95 36.26 34.07
CA SER A 43 33.38 37.38 34.82
C SER A 43 31.86 37.28 34.92
N HIS A 44 31.20 36.90 33.82
CA HIS A 44 29.75 36.93 33.68
C HIS A 44 29.07 35.55 33.72
N ALA A 45 29.86 34.47 33.67
CA ALA A 45 29.44 33.08 33.79
C ALA A 45 28.22 32.71 32.89
N PRO A 46 28.41 32.69 31.55
CA PRO A 46 27.34 32.42 30.61
C PRO A 46 26.79 30.99 30.73
N ASP A 47 25.50 30.83 30.42
CA ASP A 47 24.79 29.55 30.33
C ASP A 47 25.10 28.81 29.02
N LEU A 48 25.55 29.52 27.97
CA LEU A 48 25.89 28.96 26.66
C LEU A 48 26.97 29.81 25.98
N ILE A 49 27.92 29.16 25.29
CA ILE A 49 28.98 29.83 24.53
C ILE A 49 28.94 29.40 23.06
N VAL A 50 28.90 30.38 22.15
CA VAL A 50 29.14 30.19 20.71
C VAL A 50 30.56 30.65 20.41
N LEU A 51 31.35 29.83 19.72
CA LEU A 51 32.81 30.04 19.60
C LEU A 51 33.31 29.70 18.19
N ALA A 52 33.77 30.72 17.46
CA ALA A 52 34.47 30.50 16.20
C ALA A 52 35.85 29.84 16.42
N VAL A 53 36.28 29.00 15.48
CA VAL A 53 37.64 28.44 15.42
C VAL A 53 38.64 29.51 14.97
N GLU A 54 38.25 30.30 13.98
CA GLU A 54 39.05 31.33 13.33
C GLU A 54 38.86 32.69 14.06
N LEU A 55 39.58 32.85 15.16
CA LEU A 55 39.67 34.13 15.88
C LEU A 55 40.96 34.87 15.51
N SER A 56 40.98 36.18 15.75
CA SER A 56 42.07 37.09 15.38
C SER A 56 43.36 36.90 16.19
N ASP A 57 43.32 36.19 17.32
CA ASP A 57 44.36 36.28 18.36
C ASP A 57 44.80 34.95 19.00
N ASP A 58 43.98 33.89 18.90
CA ASP A 58 44.14 32.62 19.63
C ASP A 58 43.19 31.57 18.98
N ASN A 59 43.64 30.35 18.65
CA ASN A 59 42.79 29.37 17.97
C ASN A 59 41.60 28.94 18.85
N GLY A 60 40.38 28.95 18.31
CA GLY A 60 39.14 28.68 19.07
C GLY A 60 39.09 27.31 19.76
N TYR A 61 39.71 26.26 19.21
CA TYR A 61 39.83 24.97 19.91
C TYR A 61 40.67 25.08 21.18
N LEU A 62 41.69 25.94 21.20
CA LEU A 62 42.49 26.23 22.39
C LEU A 62 41.69 27.05 23.41
N VAL A 63 40.86 28.00 22.95
CA VAL A 63 39.92 28.76 23.82
C VAL A 63 38.91 27.81 24.45
N GLY A 64 38.24 26.95 23.67
CA GLY A 64 37.32 25.92 24.17
C GLY A 64 37.97 24.96 25.17
N ARG A 65 39.21 24.54 24.90
CA ARG A 65 40.01 23.71 25.83
C ARG A 65 40.39 24.44 27.11
N LYS A 66 40.65 25.77 27.07
CA LYS A 66 40.85 26.62 28.25
C LYS A 66 39.55 26.73 29.06
N LEU A 67 38.40 26.94 28.41
CA LEU A 67 37.06 26.99 29.03
C LEU A 67 36.70 25.67 29.74
N LYS A 68 36.73 24.54 29.03
CA LYS A 68 36.40 23.21 29.59
C LYS A 68 37.35 22.75 30.71
N ARG A 69 38.55 23.35 30.82
CA ARG A 69 39.50 23.10 31.94
C ARG A 69 39.18 23.92 33.20
N SER A 70 38.41 25.01 33.09
CA SER A 70 38.00 25.83 34.23
C SER A 70 36.94 25.09 35.08
N LYS A 71 37.18 24.95 36.39
CA LYS A 71 36.21 24.33 37.32
C LYS A 71 34.84 25.03 37.30
N LYS A 72 34.80 26.34 37.01
CA LYS A 72 33.55 27.12 36.93
C LYS A 72 32.82 26.99 35.59
N LEU A 73 33.52 26.71 34.49
CA LEU A 73 32.96 26.78 33.13
C LEU A 73 32.90 25.43 32.40
N LYS A 74 33.45 24.36 32.99
CA LYS A 74 33.43 23.00 32.41
C LYS A 74 32.03 22.50 32.04
N HIS A 75 31.00 22.91 32.79
CA HIS A 75 29.62 22.47 32.58
C HIS A 75 28.84 23.33 31.57
N VAL A 76 29.41 24.46 31.14
CA VAL A 76 28.76 25.37 30.17
C VAL A 76 28.82 24.72 28.78
N PRO A 77 27.70 24.54 28.07
CA PRO A 77 27.70 24.07 26.69
C PRO A 77 28.45 25.05 25.77
N ILE A 78 29.18 24.48 24.81
CA ILE A 78 29.88 25.22 23.76
C ILE A 78 29.37 24.71 22.40
N ILE A 79 29.03 25.64 21.50
CA ILE A 79 28.86 25.39 20.07
C ILE A 79 30.10 25.93 19.36
N ILE A 80 30.77 25.10 18.55
CA ILE A 80 31.91 25.52 17.75
C ILE A 80 31.47 25.84 16.32
N LEU A 81 31.87 27.02 15.81
CA LEU A 81 31.68 27.45 14.43
C LEU A 81 33.03 27.42 13.69
N SER A 82 33.08 27.02 12.42
CA SER A 82 34.31 27.05 11.61
C SER A 82 34.04 27.35 10.14
N ASN A 83 34.93 28.12 9.52
CA ASN A 83 34.94 28.46 8.10
C ASN A 83 35.85 27.54 7.25
N ASP A 84 36.60 26.62 7.87
CA ASP A 84 37.56 25.75 7.18
C ASP A 84 36.87 24.79 6.19
N GLU A 85 37.44 24.58 5.01
CA GLU A 85 36.96 23.59 4.03
C GLU A 85 36.97 22.15 4.60
N ASN A 86 37.87 21.90 5.55
CA ASN A 86 38.04 20.66 6.30
C ASN A 86 37.36 20.68 7.67
N ALA A 87 36.46 21.64 7.93
CA ALA A 87 35.78 21.80 9.23
C ALA A 87 35.24 20.48 9.79
N ASP A 88 34.58 19.65 8.97
CA ASP A 88 34.01 18.36 9.41
C ASP A 88 35.07 17.36 9.92
N ASN A 89 36.22 17.27 9.23
CA ASN A 89 37.36 16.46 9.65
C ASN A 89 37.98 16.98 10.97
N LEU A 90 38.04 18.31 11.14
CA LEU A 90 38.54 18.94 12.36
C LEU A 90 37.54 18.80 13.52
N PHE A 91 36.24 18.87 13.25
CA PHE A 91 35.16 18.62 14.21
C PHE A 91 35.22 17.18 14.71
N GLU A 92 35.37 16.20 13.82
CA GLU A 92 35.60 14.80 14.18
C GLU A 92 36.81 14.60 15.08
N GLN A 93 37.95 15.24 14.75
CA GLN A 93 39.14 15.19 15.58
C GLN A 93 38.90 15.84 16.95
N HIS A 94 38.23 16.99 17.01
CA HIS A 94 37.94 17.66 18.28
C HIS A 94 36.92 16.88 19.14
N LYS A 95 35.92 16.23 18.53
CA LYS A 95 34.93 15.35 19.18
C LYS A 95 35.61 14.17 19.90
N LYS A 96 36.75 13.70 19.40
CA LYS A 96 37.58 12.63 20.00
C LYS A 96 38.43 13.11 21.20
N THR A 97 38.45 14.42 21.51
CA THR A 97 39.22 14.98 22.63
C THR A 97 38.44 15.05 23.95
N LYS A 98 39.18 15.17 25.07
CA LYS A 98 38.61 15.44 26.41
C LYS A 98 38.08 16.89 26.59
N SER A 99 38.14 17.72 25.54
CA SER A 99 37.65 19.10 25.51
C SER A 99 36.60 19.34 24.43
N LYS A 100 35.96 18.27 23.94
CA LYS A 100 34.89 18.36 22.93
C LYS A 100 33.84 19.41 23.29
N ALA A 101 33.28 20.01 22.25
CA ALA A 101 32.09 20.84 22.33
C ALA A 101 30.83 19.97 22.38
N GLU A 102 29.70 20.59 22.68
CA GLU A 102 28.39 19.94 22.72
C GLU A 102 27.79 19.88 21.30
N ASP A 103 27.98 20.92 20.49
CA ASP A 103 27.65 20.91 19.06
C ASP A 103 28.69 21.67 18.20
N TYR A 104 28.62 21.45 16.88
CA TYR A 104 29.56 21.93 15.87
C TYR A 104 28.80 22.31 14.59
N VAL A 105 29.07 23.50 14.04
CA VAL A 105 28.41 24.03 12.83
C VAL A 105 29.47 24.52 11.84
N ARG A 106 29.39 24.05 10.61
CA ARG A 106 30.25 24.49 9.49
C ARG A 106 29.62 25.73 8.86
N ARG A 107 30.40 26.79 8.63
CA ARG A 107 29.98 27.94 7.82
C ARG A 107 30.14 27.64 6.32
N PRO A 108 29.35 28.28 5.43
CA PRO A 108 28.27 29.22 5.72
C PRO A 108 27.03 28.52 6.32
N ALA A 109 26.58 29.01 7.46
CA ALA A 109 25.38 28.55 8.17
C ALA A 109 24.46 29.74 8.44
N SER A 110 23.15 29.51 8.49
CA SER A 110 22.20 30.58 8.75
C SER A 110 22.16 30.95 10.24
N VAL A 111 21.70 32.17 10.54
CA VAL A 111 21.55 32.64 11.92
C VAL A 111 20.49 31.82 12.65
N GLU A 112 19.43 31.44 11.94
CA GLU A 112 18.33 30.60 12.37
C GLU A 112 18.81 29.18 12.70
N GLU A 113 19.73 28.61 11.90
CA GLU A 113 20.28 27.28 12.15
C GLU A 113 21.10 27.25 13.45
N VAL A 114 21.98 28.24 13.65
CA VAL A 114 22.76 28.35 14.89
C VAL A 114 21.83 28.64 16.07
N ALA A 115 20.83 29.51 15.93
CA ALA A 115 19.84 29.78 16.98
C ALA A 115 19.01 28.53 17.35
N ALA A 116 18.63 27.69 16.38
CA ALA A 116 17.93 26.43 16.66
C ALA A 116 18.79 25.47 17.48
N ARG A 117 20.04 25.25 17.07
CA ARG A 117 21.01 24.42 17.82
C ARG A 117 21.30 24.96 19.23
N MET A 118 21.25 26.29 19.42
CA MET A 118 21.35 26.92 20.74
C MET A 118 20.13 26.62 21.63
N LEU A 119 18.92 26.64 21.07
CA LEU A 119 17.67 26.33 21.78
C LEU A 119 17.58 24.85 22.19
N ASP A 120 18.08 23.93 21.36
CA ASP A 120 18.16 22.49 21.66
C ASP A 120 19.10 22.19 22.83
N LEU A 121 20.21 22.94 22.97
CA LEU A 121 21.15 22.79 24.09
C LEU A 121 20.71 23.52 25.36
N VAL A 122 20.11 24.71 25.22
CA VAL A 122 19.63 25.52 26.34
C VAL A 122 18.27 26.13 25.96
N PRO A 123 17.15 25.64 26.51
CA PRO A 123 15.83 26.17 26.17
C PRO A 123 15.69 27.61 26.66
N LEU A 124 15.72 28.57 25.73
CA LEU A 124 15.53 29.98 26.02
C LEU A 124 14.03 30.30 26.08
N LYS A 125 13.63 31.05 27.11
CA LYS A 125 12.23 31.48 27.26
C LYS A 125 11.92 32.63 26.30
N PRO A 126 10.91 32.56 25.42
CA PRO A 126 10.53 33.68 24.56
C PRO A 126 10.00 34.85 25.40
N LEU A 127 10.28 36.08 24.97
CA LEU A 127 9.70 37.28 25.56
C LEU A 127 8.18 37.31 25.32
N PRO A 128 7.36 37.73 26.30
CA PRO A 128 5.93 37.87 26.11
C PRO A 128 5.64 38.97 25.08
N ALA A 129 5.08 38.59 23.94
CA ALA A 129 4.80 39.51 22.84
C ALA A 129 3.89 40.65 23.28
N THR A 130 4.44 41.86 23.37
CA THR A 130 3.67 43.09 23.54
C THR A 130 2.83 43.33 22.29
N LYS A 131 1.52 43.09 22.40
CA LYS A 131 0.56 43.53 21.38
C LYS A 131 0.59 45.06 21.30
N ASN A 132 1.35 45.60 20.37
CA ASN A 132 1.18 46.99 19.95
C ASN A 132 0.00 47.04 18.98
N GLU A 133 -1.11 47.57 19.47
CA GLU A 133 -2.26 47.98 18.68
C GLU A 133 -1.84 49.15 17.79
N ILE A 134 -1.86 48.94 16.46
CA ILE A 134 -1.99 50.02 15.48
C ILE A 134 -3.05 49.59 14.48
N GLU A 135 -4.25 50.11 14.66
CA GLU A 135 -5.33 50.10 13.66
C GLU A 135 -4.95 51.09 12.54
N GLY A 136 -5.24 50.78 11.26
CA GLY A 136 -4.77 51.63 10.15
C GLY A 136 -5.10 51.14 8.74
N GLU A 137 -6.40 51.06 8.43
CA GLU A 137 -7.01 51.26 7.10
C GLU A 137 -6.24 50.83 5.81
N ALA A 138 -6.64 49.69 5.23
CA ALA A 138 -6.75 49.52 3.77
C ALA A 138 -7.81 48.43 3.45
N GLU A 139 -8.81 48.77 2.64
CA GLU A 139 -9.99 47.93 2.38
C GLU A 139 -9.79 46.87 1.27
N MET A 140 -10.48 45.73 1.43
CA MET A 140 -10.92 44.80 0.36
C MET A 140 -9.83 44.07 -0.47
N SER A 141 -10.10 42.94 -1.12
CA SER A 141 -11.37 42.24 -1.38
C SER A 141 -11.27 40.71 -1.22
N ASP A 142 -12.36 40.13 -0.70
CA ASP A 142 -13.01 38.89 -1.13
C ASP A 142 -12.24 37.56 -1.29
N GLU A 143 -12.71 36.60 -0.48
CA GLU A 143 -13.11 35.24 -0.88
C GLU A 143 -12.10 34.20 -1.42
N ASN A 144 -12.11 33.05 -0.71
CA ASN A 144 -12.13 31.68 -1.28
C ASN A 144 -10.87 31.18 -2.03
N GLU A 145 -10.62 29.87 -2.16
CA GLU A 145 -11.01 28.69 -1.38
C GLU A 145 -9.86 27.66 -1.56
N SER A 146 -9.99 26.41 -1.12
CA SER A 146 -8.99 25.38 -1.36
C SER A 146 -8.78 25.09 -2.85
N ASP A 147 -7.53 25.09 -3.32
CA ASP A 147 -7.17 24.22 -4.44
C ASP A 147 -5.71 23.70 -4.34
N VAL A 148 -5.51 22.43 -4.72
CA VAL A 148 -4.21 21.74 -4.64
C VAL A 148 -3.82 21.23 -6.02
N PRO A 149 -2.83 21.85 -6.69
CA PRO A 149 -2.33 21.36 -7.97
C PRO A 149 -1.11 20.46 -7.77
N THR A 150 -1.34 19.16 -7.54
CA THR A 150 -0.32 18.16 -7.89
C THR A 150 -0.05 18.21 -9.38
N LYS A 151 1.21 18.41 -9.80
CA LYS A 151 1.63 18.10 -11.18
C LYS A 151 3.07 17.59 -11.21
N VAL A 152 3.21 16.41 -11.80
CA VAL A 152 4.50 15.87 -12.27
C VAL A 152 4.93 16.68 -13.50
N GLY A 153 6.23 16.95 -13.62
CA GLY A 153 6.84 17.52 -14.81
C GLY A 153 8.25 16.95 -14.96
N GLU A 154 8.57 16.47 -16.16
CA GLU A 154 9.92 16.02 -16.55
C GLU A 154 10.84 17.24 -16.81
N PRO A 155 12.17 17.09 -16.72
CA PRO A 155 13.09 18.23 -16.75
C PRO A 155 13.21 18.84 -18.16
N PRO A 156 13.29 20.18 -18.27
CA PRO A 156 13.73 20.84 -19.50
C PRO A 156 15.24 20.69 -19.71
N GLU A 157 15.66 20.93 -20.95
CA GLU A 157 16.98 20.57 -21.47
C GLU A 157 18.08 21.61 -21.17
N ILE A 158 19.32 21.25 -21.51
CA ILE A 158 20.50 22.11 -21.50
C ILE A 158 20.46 22.98 -22.77
N ASP A 159 20.66 24.30 -22.63
CA ASP A 159 21.09 25.16 -23.74
C ASP A 159 22.62 25.27 -23.71
N ASP A 160 23.28 24.76 -24.76
CA ASP A 160 24.72 24.87 -24.97
C ASP A 160 25.09 26.26 -25.52
N GLU A 161 25.60 27.20 -24.70
CA GLU A 161 26.44 28.31 -25.17
C GLU A 161 27.13 29.08 -24.02
N ILE A 162 28.37 28.69 -23.67
CA ILE A 162 29.46 29.59 -23.15
C ILE A 162 30.86 28.91 -23.08
N ASP A 163 31.02 27.65 -23.52
CA ASP A 163 32.33 27.00 -23.68
C ASP A 163 33.13 27.54 -24.89
N ALA A 164 33.65 28.76 -24.73
CA ALA A 164 34.53 29.43 -25.67
C ALA A 164 35.72 30.17 -24.99
N PHE A 165 36.01 29.85 -23.73
CA PHE A 165 37.09 30.48 -22.95
C PHE A 165 37.93 29.50 -22.11
N ALA A 166 37.42 28.32 -21.75
CA ALA A 166 38.06 27.41 -20.79
C ALA A 166 39.20 26.53 -21.36
N GLU A 167 39.13 26.12 -22.64
CA GLU A 167 40.02 25.06 -23.17
C GLU A 167 41.48 25.51 -23.40
N ASN A 168 41.73 26.80 -23.63
CA ASN A 168 43.10 27.32 -23.86
C ASN A 168 43.96 27.43 -22.59
N ALA A 169 43.44 27.08 -21.41
CA ALA A 169 44.15 27.19 -20.13
C ALA A 169 44.67 25.85 -19.59
N PHE A 170 44.16 24.70 -20.06
CA PHE A 170 44.40 23.40 -19.42
C PHE A 170 45.55 22.60 -20.05
N ASP A 171 45.70 22.68 -21.38
CA ASP A 171 46.72 21.92 -22.15
C ASP A 171 48.17 22.34 -21.83
N ALA A 172 48.36 23.52 -21.26
CA ALA A 172 49.67 24.04 -20.84
C ALA A 172 50.21 23.43 -19.54
N LEU A 173 49.40 22.66 -18.79
CA LEU A 173 49.70 22.26 -17.41
C LEU A 173 50.17 20.80 -17.24
N MET A 174 49.90 19.92 -18.22
CA MET A 174 49.96 18.45 -18.03
C MET A 174 50.96 17.70 -18.92
N MET A 175 51.97 18.37 -19.48
CA MET A 175 53.13 17.74 -20.13
C MET A 175 54.44 18.31 -19.53
N GLY A 176 55.00 17.62 -18.53
CA GLY A 176 56.15 18.09 -17.77
C GLY A 176 57.51 17.54 -18.21
N GLY A 177 58.60 18.07 -17.66
CA GLY A 177 59.91 17.38 -17.68
C GLY A 177 61.18 18.23 -17.75
N GLY A 178 61.60 18.80 -16.62
CA GLY A 178 63.02 18.98 -16.28
C GLY A 178 63.75 20.26 -16.75
N GLY A 179 64.81 20.62 -16.02
CA GLY A 179 65.93 21.37 -16.62
C GLY A 179 66.36 22.73 -16.07
N ALA A 180 66.45 22.90 -14.74
CA ALA A 180 67.43 23.77 -14.06
C ALA A 180 67.49 25.31 -14.32
N GLU A 181 68.12 26.01 -13.36
CA GLU A 181 68.59 27.41 -13.39
C GLU A 181 67.57 28.56 -13.62
N ALA A 182 67.77 29.78 -13.14
CA ALA A 182 68.43 30.28 -11.91
C ALA A 182 68.18 31.80 -11.81
N ALA A 183 67.17 32.24 -11.05
CA ALA A 183 67.03 33.64 -10.64
C ALA A 183 66.07 33.75 -9.43
N VAL A 184 66.59 34.12 -8.26
CA VAL A 184 65.77 34.56 -7.11
C VAL A 184 66.16 36.00 -6.83
N GLU A 185 65.21 36.91 -6.99
CA GLU A 185 65.36 38.33 -6.68
C GLU A 185 64.35 38.70 -5.60
N SER A 186 64.83 39.12 -4.42
CA SER A 186 63.96 39.44 -3.28
C SER A 186 64.58 40.50 -2.35
N ASN A 187 64.15 41.74 -2.56
CA ASN A 187 64.08 42.88 -1.62
C ASN A 187 65.13 43.00 -0.48
N GLU A 188 65.97 44.03 -0.58
CA GLU A 188 66.41 44.81 0.59
C GLU A 188 65.52 46.03 0.82
N PRO A 189 65.39 46.52 2.07
CA PRO A 189 65.06 47.91 2.37
C PRO A 189 66.18 48.59 3.18
N GLY A 190 66.89 49.53 2.55
CA GLY A 190 68.19 50.02 3.00
C GLY A 190 68.28 51.04 4.15
N THR A 191 69.54 51.21 4.57
CA THR A 191 70.15 52.35 5.29
C THR A 191 71.64 52.36 4.92
N GLY A 192 72.37 53.45 4.70
CA GLY A 192 72.00 54.87 4.66
C GLY A 192 73.22 55.75 5.02
N GLU A 193 73.75 56.51 4.04
CA GLU A 193 74.79 57.56 4.19
C GLU A 193 76.21 57.00 4.57
N TYR A 194 77.39 57.58 4.26
CA TYR A 194 77.82 58.94 3.82
C TYR A 194 78.98 58.90 2.77
N GLU A 195 79.07 59.97 1.96
CA GLU A 195 80.25 60.80 1.53
C GLU A 195 81.72 60.31 1.68
N ASP A 196 82.72 60.72 0.87
CA ASP A 196 82.77 61.25 -0.53
C ASP A 196 84.25 61.35 -1.05
N VAL A 197 84.44 61.57 -2.37
CA VAL A 197 85.60 62.16 -3.12
C VAL A 197 87.09 61.76 -2.85
N GLU A 198 87.71 61.22 -3.91
CA GLU A 198 89.08 61.39 -4.51
C GLU A 198 90.22 62.20 -3.82
N LEU A 199 91.50 61.72 -3.92
CA LEU A 199 92.58 62.29 -4.81
C LEU A 199 94.04 61.80 -4.53
N ASP A 200 94.80 61.76 -5.64
CA ASP A 200 96.27 61.89 -5.86
C ASP A 200 97.36 60.95 -5.27
N ASP A 201 98.31 60.60 -6.17
CA ASP A 201 99.61 59.97 -5.92
C ASP A 201 100.66 60.94 -5.34
N VAL A 202 101.47 60.51 -4.38
CA VAL A 202 102.73 61.19 -4.00
C VAL A 202 103.88 60.19 -3.83
N ILE A 203 104.96 60.41 -4.59
CA ILE A 203 106.22 59.64 -4.55
C ILE A 203 107.15 60.17 -3.45
N MET A 204 107.91 59.26 -2.81
CA MET A 204 109.22 59.37 -2.09
C MET A 204 109.26 58.20 -1.04
N VAL A 205 110.36 57.64 -0.52
CA VAL A 205 111.76 58.06 -0.26
C VAL A 205 112.69 56.83 -0.33
N SER A 206 113.95 56.96 -0.79
CA SER A 206 115.11 56.20 -0.24
C SER A 206 116.45 56.76 -0.76
N ASP A 207 117.43 57.01 0.11
CA ASP A 207 118.78 57.50 -0.26
C ASP A 207 119.90 56.96 0.67
N ALA A 208 121.13 56.96 0.14
CA ALA A 208 122.46 56.84 0.76
C ALA A 208 122.91 55.54 1.51
N PRO A 209 124.15 55.07 1.29
CA PRO A 209 124.79 53.93 1.99
C PRO A 209 125.99 54.32 2.90
N PRO A 210 126.58 53.34 3.60
CA PRO A 210 128.06 53.23 3.71
C PRO A 210 128.53 51.76 3.47
N SER A 211 129.80 51.37 3.32
CA SER A 211 131.08 51.87 3.88
C SER A 211 132.30 51.31 3.10
N VAL A 212 133.53 51.77 3.41
CA VAL A 212 134.81 51.30 2.82
C VAL A 212 135.84 50.88 3.89
N SER A 213 136.94 50.22 3.48
CA SER A 213 137.92 49.54 4.35
C SER A 213 139.33 50.18 4.39
N SER A 214 140.14 49.76 5.37
CA SER A 214 141.55 50.17 5.71
C SER A 214 142.61 49.85 4.63
N ALA A 215 143.89 50.30 4.64
CA ALA A 215 144.80 50.65 5.76
C ALA A 215 145.99 51.61 5.38
N PRO A 216 146.75 52.20 6.36
CA PRO A 216 147.92 53.14 6.19
C PRO A 216 149.30 52.41 6.26
N PRO A 217 150.54 52.98 6.52
CA PRO A 217 150.99 54.35 6.94
C PRO A 217 152.39 54.88 6.41
N SER A 218 152.98 55.90 7.09
CA SER A 218 154.43 56.31 7.16
C SER A 218 155.00 57.26 6.05
N ALA A 219 155.97 58.19 6.27
CA ALA A 219 156.71 58.71 7.45
C ALA A 219 157.26 60.17 7.27
N PRO A 220 157.64 60.91 8.34
CA PRO A 220 158.38 62.20 8.33
C PRO A 220 159.81 62.05 8.95
N PRO A 221 160.61 63.10 9.31
CA PRO A 221 160.61 64.56 9.03
C PRO A 221 161.99 65.09 8.49
N GLU A 222 162.22 66.42 8.41
CA GLU A 222 163.36 67.09 9.10
C GLU A 222 163.33 68.65 9.01
N SER A 223 164.18 69.34 9.79
CA SER A 223 164.17 70.81 9.94
C SER A 223 165.49 71.40 10.47
N VAL A 224 165.96 72.55 9.94
CA VAL A 224 167.12 73.30 10.48
C VAL A 224 166.86 74.83 10.48
N ARG A 225 167.46 75.53 11.45
CA ARG A 225 167.38 77.00 11.69
C ARG A 225 168.61 77.75 11.11
N PRO A 226 168.57 79.08 10.94
CA PRO A 226 169.71 79.87 10.46
C PRO A 226 170.67 80.28 11.59
N GLU A 227 171.93 80.51 11.24
CA GLU A 227 172.92 81.22 12.07
C GLU A 227 172.93 82.73 11.74
N ARG A 228 173.71 83.51 12.50
CA ARG A 228 173.75 84.99 12.49
C ARG A 228 175.19 85.51 12.41
N GLU A 229 175.31 86.85 12.43
CA GLU A 229 176.51 87.64 12.76
C GLU A 229 177.51 87.85 11.59
N ASP A 230 178.20 88.99 11.45
CA ASP A 230 178.18 90.24 12.26
C ASP A 230 178.28 91.52 11.40
N SER A 231 177.79 92.65 11.90
CA SER A 231 177.72 93.95 11.24
C SER A 231 178.77 94.95 11.77
N GLY A 232 180.06 94.62 11.68
CA GLY A 232 181.15 95.38 12.32
C GLY A 232 181.86 96.48 11.51
N SER A 233 181.51 96.72 10.23
CA SER A 233 182.39 97.50 9.32
C SER A 233 182.37 99.03 9.50
N GLY A 234 181.22 99.63 9.85
CA GLY A 234 181.04 101.09 9.85
C GLY A 234 181.85 101.83 10.92
N THR A 235 181.95 101.28 12.12
CA THR A 235 182.69 101.88 13.24
C THR A 235 184.20 101.89 12.99
N ALA A 236 184.73 100.85 12.35
CA ALA A 236 186.15 100.74 11.99
C ALA A 236 186.58 101.81 10.97
N ALA A 237 185.74 102.10 9.97
CA ALA A 237 186.00 103.17 8.99
C ALA A 237 186.00 104.56 9.66
N ALA A 238 184.97 104.85 10.48
CA ALA A 238 184.86 106.11 11.21
C ALA A 238 186.00 106.31 12.25
N ALA A 239 186.58 105.24 12.77
CA ALA A 239 187.76 105.30 13.64
C ALA A 239 189.04 105.66 12.85
N ARG A 240 189.27 105.02 11.69
CA ARG A 240 190.45 105.29 10.84
C ARG A 240 190.51 106.74 10.36
N LEU A 241 189.39 107.27 9.89
CA LEU A 241 189.29 108.68 9.46
C LEU A 241 189.61 109.67 10.60
N ARG A 242 189.26 109.33 11.85
CA ARG A 242 189.60 110.15 13.03
C ARG A 242 191.10 110.11 13.36
N SER A 243 191.75 108.95 13.21
CA SER A 243 193.22 108.87 13.37
C SER A 243 193.96 109.62 12.26
N GLU A 244 193.53 109.51 11.00
CA GLU A 244 194.09 110.28 9.88
C GLU A 244 193.96 111.80 10.10
N ILE A 245 192.78 112.26 10.53
CA ILE A 245 192.56 113.66 10.93
C ILE A 245 193.49 114.08 12.07
N SER A 246 193.79 113.20 13.04
CA SER A 246 194.71 113.50 14.13
C SER A 246 196.16 113.66 13.66
N GLU A 247 196.63 112.81 12.74
CA GLU A 247 197.95 112.95 12.11
C GLU A 247 198.06 114.23 11.28
N LEU A 248 197.03 114.55 10.49
CA LEU A 248 197.02 115.76 9.65
C LEU A 248 197.00 117.04 10.51
N LYS A 249 196.28 117.03 11.64
CA LYS A 249 196.32 118.11 12.64
C LYS A 249 197.68 118.21 13.36
N ALA A 250 198.35 117.09 13.64
CA ALA A 250 199.69 117.09 14.23
C ALA A 250 200.74 117.66 13.26
N LYS A 251 200.75 117.19 12.01
CA LYS A 251 201.65 117.68 10.94
C LYS A 251 201.47 119.19 10.66
N LEU A 252 200.27 119.71 10.87
CA LEU A 252 199.96 121.15 10.77
C LEU A 252 200.57 122.00 11.92
N ALA A 253 200.83 121.39 13.09
CA ALA A 253 201.33 122.10 14.27
C ALA A 253 202.86 122.13 14.39
N GLU A 254 203.56 121.15 13.82
CA GLU A 254 204.99 120.90 14.09
C GLU A 254 205.95 121.74 13.21
N SER A 255 205.43 122.41 12.17
CA SER A 255 206.22 123.17 11.17
C SER A 255 206.45 124.66 11.52
N SER A 256 206.70 124.97 12.81
CA SER A 256 206.86 126.36 13.31
C SER A 256 208.22 127.02 12.95
N GLY A 257 208.85 126.62 11.85
CA GLY A 257 210.25 126.92 11.53
C GLY A 257 210.57 126.97 10.03
N GLY A 258 209.86 127.82 9.28
CA GLY A 258 210.23 128.15 7.89
C GLY A 258 209.73 127.19 6.81
N VAL A 259 208.41 127.06 6.66
CA VAL A 259 207.76 126.32 5.56
C VAL A 259 206.78 127.22 4.80
N SER A 260 206.57 126.96 3.50
CA SER A 260 205.81 127.81 2.59
C SER A 260 204.30 127.69 2.76
N SER A 261 203.59 128.82 2.71
CA SER A 261 202.17 128.99 3.05
C SER A 261 201.16 128.22 2.17
N ARG A 262 201.60 127.58 1.08
CA ARG A 262 200.74 126.84 0.15
C ARG A 262 200.19 125.54 0.77
N GLN A 263 201.05 124.77 1.45
CA GLN A 263 200.70 123.47 2.04
C GLN A 263 199.67 123.57 3.18
N PHE A 264 199.55 124.75 3.81
CA PHE A 264 198.64 125.02 4.92
C PHE A 264 197.16 125.16 4.48
N LEU A 265 196.91 125.41 3.18
CA LEU A 265 195.56 125.48 2.61
C LEU A 265 195.02 124.09 2.25
N ASP A 266 195.81 123.29 1.53
CA ASP A 266 195.44 121.93 1.10
C ASP A 266 195.06 121.03 2.31
N LEU A 267 195.79 121.17 3.42
CA LEU A 267 195.51 120.49 4.70
C LEU A 267 194.19 120.93 5.37
N ARG A 268 193.65 122.11 5.04
CA ARG A 268 192.39 122.61 5.59
C ARG A 268 191.19 122.23 4.71
N GLU A 269 191.37 122.19 3.40
CA GLU A 269 190.33 121.75 2.45
C GLU A 269 190.06 120.24 2.58
N THR A 270 191.12 119.44 2.68
CA THR A 270 191.02 118.00 2.97
C THR A 270 190.33 117.73 4.32
N LEU A 271 190.60 118.52 5.36
CA LEU A 271 189.92 118.42 6.65
C LEU A 271 188.40 118.66 6.52
N ASN A 272 188.00 119.76 5.89
CA ASN A 272 186.58 120.09 5.68
C ASN A 272 185.84 119.01 4.88
N SER A 273 186.50 118.40 3.88
CA SER A 273 185.95 117.28 3.12
C SER A 273 185.69 116.06 4.00
N LYS A 274 186.61 115.72 4.91
CA LYS A 274 186.46 114.60 5.85
C LYS A 274 185.44 114.86 6.96
N ASP A 275 185.34 116.08 7.48
CA ASP A 275 184.29 116.43 8.45
C ASP A 275 182.89 116.37 7.81
N LYS A 276 182.75 116.65 6.51
CA LYS A 276 181.49 116.44 5.76
C LYS A 276 181.16 114.96 5.57
N GLU A 277 182.14 114.13 5.19
CA GLU A 277 181.98 112.67 5.04
C GLU A 277 181.53 112.01 6.35
N ILE A 278 182.07 112.45 7.50
CA ILE A 278 181.64 112.01 8.83
C ILE A 278 180.18 112.40 9.13
N LEU A 279 179.70 113.53 8.61
CA LEU A 279 178.31 113.98 8.77
C LEU A 279 177.35 113.13 7.92
N GLU A 280 177.64 112.93 6.64
CA GLU A 280 176.84 112.07 5.75
C GLU A 280 176.76 110.61 6.26
N LEU A 281 177.86 110.05 6.78
CA LEU A 281 177.86 108.73 7.43
C LEU A 281 177.02 108.70 8.72
N ARG A 282 176.92 109.81 9.45
CA ARG A 282 176.12 109.90 10.68
C ARG A 282 174.63 109.99 10.40
N ASP A 283 174.24 110.71 9.35
CA ASP A 283 172.84 110.77 8.91
C ASP A 283 172.40 109.41 8.33
N GLN A 284 173.27 108.71 7.60
CA GLN A 284 173.03 107.33 7.16
C GLN A 284 172.84 106.35 8.33
N LEU A 285 173.64 106.47 9.40
CA LEU A 285 173.42 105.72 10.64
C LEU A 285 172.07 106.06 11.28
N GLY A 286 171.70 107.35 11.38
CA GLY A 286 170.42 107.78 11.93
C GLY A 286 169.18 107.32 11.15
N VAL A 287 169.32 107.03 9.84
CA VAL A 287 168.29 106.35 9.04
C VAL A 287 168.27 104.85 9.33
N ARG A 288 169.46 104.20 9.37
CA ARG A 288 169.59 102.77 9.66
C ARG A 288 169.10 102.38 11.05
N ASP A 289 169.34 103.21 12.07
CA ASP A 289 168.85 102.97 13.43
C ASP A 289 167.31 102.99 13.50
N LYS A 290 166.64 103.82 12.68
CA LYS A 290 165.17 103.82 12.55
C LYS A 290 164.67 102.58 11.80
N GLU A 291 165.30 102.24 10.69
CA GLU A 291 165.01 101.02 9.91
C GLU A 291 165.13 99.76 10.78
N ILE A 292 166.16 99.69 11.64
CA ILE A 292 166.36 98.62 12.62
C ILE A 292 165.26 98.61 13.70
N LEU A 293 164.81 99.77 14.20
CA LEU A 293 163.72 99.85 15.17
C LEU A 293 162.37 99.42 14.57
N GLU A 294 162.03 99.91 13.38
CA GLU A 294 160.81 99.53 12.67
C GLU A 294 160.77 98.02 12.35
N LEU A 295 161.89 97.45 11.88
CA LEU A 295 162.02 96.00 11.68
C LEU A 295 161.92 95.20 13.00
N ARG A 296 162.40 95.76 14.12
CA ARG A 296 162.30 95.12 15.44
C ARG A 296 160.88 95.13 15.99
N ASP A 297 160.15 96.22 15.82
CA ASP A 297 158.73 96.30 16.21
C ASP A 297 157.86 95.42 15.31
N GLN A 298 158.15 95.33 14.01
CA GLN A 298 157.53 94.34 13.10
C GLN A 298 157.84 92.90 13.55
N SER A 299 159.08 92.60 13.94
CA SER A 299 159.44 91.28 14.48
C SER A 299 158.65 90.94 15.75
N ILE A 300 158.48 91.89 16.68
CA ILE A 300 157.70 91.70 17.91
C ILE A 300 156.21 91.51 17.59
N ALA A 301 155.67 92.24 16.61
CA ALA A 301 154.29 92.06 16.15
C ALA A 301 154.07 90.67 15.52
N LEU A 302 155.02 90.19 14.71
CA LEU A 302 154.97 88.84 14.12
C LEU A 302 155.14 87.74 15.16
N GLU A 303 155.99 87.91 16.18
CA GLU A 303 156.10 86.96 17.30
C GLU A 303 154.82 86.87 18.12
N ARG A 304 154.13 88.00 18.37
CA ARG A 304 152.81 88.02 19.02
C ARG A 304 151.74 87.32 18.17
N ALA A 305 151.63 87.68 16.88
CA ALA A 305 150.69 87.02 15.98
C ALA A 305 150.95 85.50 15.88
N ARG A 306 152.22 85.08 15.87
CA ARG A 306 152.61 83.66 15.91
C ARG A 306 152.19 82.97 17.22
N ALA A 307 152.25 83.66 18.36
CA ALA A 307 151.72 83.14 19.62
C ALA A 307 150.18 82.98 19.57
N ASP A 308 149.46 84.00 19.11
CA ASP A 308 148.00 83.98 18.96
C ASP A 308 147.54 82.84 18.03
N PHE A 309 148.26 82.60 16.92
CA PHE A 309 147.99 81.47 16.03
C PHE A 309 148.34 80.13 16.68
N SER A 310 149.42 80.04 17.46
CA SER A 310 149.77 78.82 18.19
C SER A 310 148.73 78.47 19.26
N GLU A 311 148.13 79.45 19.94
CA GLU A 311 147.04 79.22 20.89
C GLU A 311 145.74 78.80 20.18
N LYS A 312 145.41 79.41 19.03
CA LYS A 312 144.27 78.99 18.20
C LYS A 312 144.43 77.56 17.67
N ILE A 313 145.63 77.18 17.24
CA ILE A 313 145.94 75.80 16.81
C ILE A 313 145.75 74.83 17.97
N ALA A 314 146.35 75.09 19.14
CA ALA A 314 146.17 74.26 20.33
C ALA A 314 144.70 74.21 20.82
N GLY A 315 143.91 75.27 20.58
CA GLY A 315 142.46 75.29 20.81
C GLY A 315 141.69 74.36 19.87
N LEU A 316 142.03 74.37 18.58
CA LEU A 316 141.44 73.51 17.55
C LEU A 316 141.85 72.04 17.71
N GLU A 317 143.10 71.77 18.09
CA GLU A 317 143.57 70.41 18.41
C GLU A 317 142.76 69.83 19.59
N ARG A 318 142.55 70.61 20.66
CA ARG A 318 141.73 70.20 21.81
C ARG A 318 140.25 69.99 21.46
N SER A 319 139.67 70.80 20.58
CA SER A 319 138.27 70.58 20.16
C SER A 319 138.15 69.40 19.19
N PHE A 320 139.14 69.17 18.34
CA PHE A 320 139.22 68.01 17.46
C PHE A 320 139.39 66.70 18.25
N SER A 321 140.28 66.64 19.25
CA SER A 321 140.39 65.47 20.14
C SER A 321 139.06 65.16 20.84
N LYS A 322 138.38 66.17 21.40
CA LYS A 322 137.05 65.98 22.01
C LYS A 322 135.99 65.52 21.01
N ALA A 323 136.05 65.98 19.77
CA ALA A 323 135.16 65.50 18.71
C ALA A 323 135.46 64.04 18.34
N GLN A 324 136.73 63.63 18.29
CA GLN A 324 137.11 62.22 18.10
C GLN A 324 136.67 61.32 19.26
N GLU A 325 136.83 61.76 20.51
CA GLU A 325 136.32 61.06 21.70
C GLU A 325 134.79 60.90 21.67
N ALA A 326 134.06 61.96 21.27
CA ALA A 326 132.61 61.92 21.10
C ALA A 326 132.18 61.00 19.94
N ILE A 327 132.90 60.99 18.82
CA ILE A 327 132.65 60.06 17.71
C ILE A 327 132.90 58.61 18.16
N ALA A 328 133.97 58.33 18.90
CA ALA A 328 134.29 57.00 19.41
C ALA A 328 133.19 56.44 20.33
N SER A 329 132.73 57.24 21.30
CA SER A 329 131.63 56.86 22.19
C SER A 329 130.30 56.66 21.43
N LEU A 330 129.97 57.53 20.48
CA LEU A 330 128.77 57.37 19.64
C LEU A 330 128.83 56.15 18.70
N THR A 331 130.03 55.73 18.27
CA THR A 331 130.18 54.46 17.53
C THR A 331 130.01 53.24 18.43
N GLU A 332 130.53 53.27 19.67
CA GLU A 332 130.33 52.19 20.64
C GLU A 332 128.84 52.05 21.04
N ASP A 333 128.15 53.17 21.31
CA ASP A 333 126.71 53.19 21.57
C ASP A 333 125.89 52.66 20.38
N LYS A 334 126.28 53.02 19.14
CA LYS A 334 125.64 52.51 17.92
C LYS A 334 125.82 51.00 17.77
N GLU A 335 127.02 50.47 18.01
CA GLU A 335 127.28 49.03 17.94
C GLU A 335 126.53 48.27 19.04
N ALA A 336 126.47 48.82 20.25
CA ALA A 336 125.67 48.28 21.35
C ALA A 336 124.16 48.30 21.05
N ALA A 337 123.66 49.36 20.40
CA ALA A 337 122.27 49.45 19.96
C ALA A 337 121.93 48.44 18.85
N ASN A 338 122.78 48.33 17.81
CA ASN A 338 122.62 47.32 16.76
C ASN A 338 122.61 45.89 17.32
N LYS A 339 123.50 45.59 18.28
CA LYS A 339 123.53 44.27 18.92
C LYS A 339 122.24 43.96 19.68
N ARG A 340 121.69 44.94 20.42
CA ARG A 340 120.39 44.81 21.09
C ARG A 340 119.24 44.62 20.10
N PHE A 341 119.28 45.29 18.94
CA PHE A 341 118.28 45.12 17.88
C PHE A 341 118.30 43.71 17.30
N GLU A 342 119.47 43.17 16.96
CA GLU A 342 119.61 41.79 16.47
C GLU A 342 119.23 40.76 17.56
N ASP A 343 119.60 40.97 18.84
CA ASP A 343 119.15 40.14 19.97
C ASP A 343 117.60 40.12 20.13
N VAL A 344 116.91 41.22 19.80
CA VAL A 344 115.44 41.31 19.81
C VAL A 344 114.83 40.67 18.56
N LYS A 345 115.43 40.90 17.39
CA LYS A 345 115.00 40.32 16.11
C LYS A 345 115.07 38.80 16.12
N VAL A 346 116.17 38.21 16.59
CA VAL A 346 116.32 36.74 16.75
C VAL A 346 115.29 36.17 17.74
N ARG A 347 114.89 36.93 18.77
CA ARG A 347 113.78 36.52 19.66
C ARG A 347 112.44 36.59 18.95
N PHE A 348 112.17 37.67 18.20
CA PHE A 348 110.93 37.82 17.44
C PHE A 348 110.77 36.73 16.39
N GLU A 349 111.80 36.46 15.59
CA GLU A 349 111.84 35.36 14.61
C GLU A 349 111.60 34.00 15.29
N ARG A 350 112.19 33.77 16.47
CA ARG A 350 111.96 32.54 17.25
C ARG A 350 110.53 32.40 17.78
N GLU A 351 109.94 33.45 18.32
CA GLU A 351 108.55 33.39 18.80
C GLU A 351 107.56 33.32 17.63
N HIS A 352 107.81 34.03 16.53
CA HIS A 352 107.00 33.93 15.31
C HIS A 352 107.03 32.51 14.71
N GLY A 353 108.19 31.85 14.69
CA GLY A 353 108.31 30.45 14.28
C GLY A 353 107.55 29.47 15.20
N LYS A 354 107.44 29.76 16.51
CA LYS A 354 106.54 28.99 17.40
C LYS A 354 105.07 29.23 17.09
N VAL A 355 104.68 30.49 16.85
CA VAL A 355 103.29 30.84 16.50
C VAL A 355 102.87 30.13 15.22
N GLN A 356 103.66 30.21 14.15
CA GLN A 356 103.41 29.47 12.91
C GLN A 356 103.31 27.96 13.14
N GLY A 357 104.18 27.37 13.97
CA GLY A 357 104.11 25.95 14.31
C GLY A 357 102.85 25.56 15.11
N LEU A 358 102.37 26.43 16.00
CA LEU A 358 101.12 26.23 16.74
C LEU A 358 99.89 26.44 15.86
N GLU A 359 99.93 27.39 14.92
CA GLU A 359 98.88 27.61 13.93
C GLU A 359 98.75 26.42 12.97
N GLN A 360 99.88 25.86 12.52
CA GLN A 360 99.91 24.62 11.72
C GLN A 360 99.35 23.42 12.50
N ALA A 361 99.74 23.25 13.78
CA ALA A 361 99.20 22.19 14.62
C ALA A 361 97.68 22.36 14.88
N LEU A 362 97.21 23.59 15.09
CA LEU A 362 95.79 23.91 15.27
C LEU A 362 94.99 23.67 13.97
N ALA A 363 95.55 24.00 12.81
CA ALA A 363 94.95 23.72 11.51
C ALA A 363 94.83 22.20 11.28
N GLN A 364 95.89 21.45 11.57
CA GLN A 364 95.91 19.99 11.43
C GLN A 364 94.94 19.29 12.41
N GLU A 365 94.78 19.80 13.64
CA GLU A 365 93.76 19.29 14.57
C GLU A 365 92.34 19.63 14.09
N ARG A 366 92.12 20.84 13.54
CA ARG A 366 90.82 21.23 12.96
C ARG A 366 90.44 20.37 11.75
N GLU A 367 91.40 20.08 10.87
CA GLU A 367 91.22 19.19 9.73
C GLU A 367 90.88 17.76 10.17
N GLY A 368 91.62 17.21 11.15
CA GLY A 368 91.32 15.90 11.74
C GLY A 368 89.91 15.84 12.35
N ARG A 369 89.55 16.81 13.21
CA ARG A 369 88.21 16.88 13.80
C ARG A 369 87.10 17.10 12.77
N ALA A 370 87.37 17.81 11.67
CA ALA A 370 86.41 17.95 10.58
C ALA A 370 86.20 16.63 9.82
N ALA A 371 87.26 15.86 9.59
CA ALA A 371 87.17 14.51 9.03
C ALA A 371 86.41 13.54 9.96
N ASP A 372 86.67 13.58 11.28
CA ASP A 372 85.94 12.79 12.28
C ASP A 372 84.44 13.12 12.30
N VAL A 373 84.09 14.42 12.24
CA VAL A 373 82.68 14.87 12.17
C VAL A 373 82.03 14.42 10.87
N ALA A 374 82.70 14.56 9.72
CA ALA A 374 82.17 14.11 8.44
C ALA A 374 81.98 12.58 8.39
N ALA A 375 82.87 11.80 9.01
CA ALA A 375 82.74 10.36 9.16
C ALA A 375 81.55 9.97 10.08
N MET A 376 81.36 10.68 11.20
CA MET A 376 80.20 10.46 12.06
C MET A 376 78.88 10.87 11.40
N GLN A 377 78.86 11.95 10.61
CA GLN A 377 77.68 12.32 9.81
C GLN A 377 77.37 11.24 8.77
N SER A 378 78.35 10.81 7.98
CA SER A 378 78.16 9.76 6.97
C SER A 378 77.69 8.43 7.56
N THR A 379 78.12 8.06 8.77
CA THR A 379 77.62 6.87 9.46
C THR A 379 76.20 7.07 10.01
N HIS A 380 75.88 8.25 10.54
CA HIS A 380 74.52 8.57 11.00
C HIS A 380 73.51 8.60 9.86
N ASP A 381 73.86 9.23 8.72
CA ASP A 381 73.00 9.28 7.53
C ASP A 381 72.74 7.87 6.95
N ALA A 382 73.75 6.99 7.00
CA ALA A 382 73.61 5.59 6.61
C ALA A 382 72.71 4.78 7.58
N GLU A 383 72.79 5.04 8.90
CA GLU A 383 71.86 4.45 9.86
C GLU A 383 70.44 4.98 9.70
N LEU A 384 70.26 6.29 9.50
CA LEU A 384 68.96 6.91 9.22
C LEU A 384 68.33 6.29 7.97
N ALA A 385 69.04 6.26 6.83
CA ALA A 385 68.56 5.65 5.60
C ALA A 385 68.15 4.19 5.79
N LYS A 386 68.91 3.42 6.56
CA LYS A 386 68.57 2.03 6.92
C LYS A 386 67.32 1.93 7.79
N THR A 387 67.11 2.84 8.75
CA THR A 387 65.89 2.88 9.57
C THR A 387 64.66 3.31 8.78
N HIS A 388 64.80 4.24 7.82
CA HIS A 388 63.72 4.62 6.91
C HIS A 388 63.30 3.44 6.01
N LEU A 389 64.25 2.76 5.37
CA LEU A 389 63.97 1.56 4.56
C LEU A 389 63.24 0.49 5.39
N ALA A 390 63.71 0.18 6.60
CA ALA A 390 63.05 -0.78 7.48
C ALA A 390 61.65 -0.32 7.95
N HIS A 391 61.41 0.99 8.04
CA HIS A 391 60.09 1.54 8.36
C HIS A 391 59.13 1.46 7.18
N ASP A 392 59.60 1.73 5.96
CA ASP A 392 58.80 1.61 4.73
C ASP A 392 58.49 0.14 4.38
N GLU A 393 59.43 -0.77 4.63
CA GLU A 393 59.19 -2.23 4.59
C GLU A 393 58.11 -2.65 5.60
N ALA A 394 58.16 -2.13 6.84
CA ALA A 394 57.12 -2.41 7.84
C ALA A 394 55.76 -1.81 7.46
N ILE A 395 55.72 -0.58 6.92
CA ILE A 395 54.48 0.07 6.46
C ILE A 395 53.88 -0.70 5.28
N THR A 396 54.68 -1.14 4.31
CA THR A 396 54.19 -1.89 3.15
C THR A 396 53.68 -3.28 3.55
N LEU A 397 54.34 -3.95 4.49
CA LEU A 397 53.86 -5.23 5.05
C LEU A 397 52.53 -5.05 5.80
N VAL A 398 52.42 -4.09 6.72
CA VAL A 398 51.16 -3.82 7.45
C VAL A 398 50.03 -3.40 6.50
N ARG A 399 50.33 -2.62 5.45
CA ARG A 399 49.35 -2.30 4.39
C ARG A 399 48.89 -3.56 3.67
N ALA A 400 49.80 -4.46 3.28
CA ALA A 400 49.45 -5.72 2.61
C ALA A 400 48.60 -6.65 3.50
N GLU A 401 48.96 -6.79 4.79
CA GLU A 401 48.16 -7.55 5.77
C GLU A 401 46.75 -6.94 5.95
N SER A 402 46.65 -5.62 6.06
CA SER A 402 45.36 -4.93 6.19
C SER A 402 44.49 -5.07 4.93
N ALA A 403 45.09 -5.00 3.74
CA ALA A 403 44.38 -5.18 2.47
C ALA A 403 43.88 -6.63 2.31
N ALA A 404 44.69 -7.63 2.67
CA ALA A 404 44.28 -9.04 2.67
C ALA A 404 43.16 -9.31 3.70
N ALA A 405 43.22 -8.69 4.87
CA ALA A 405 42.15 -8.79 5.89
C ALA A 405 40.84 -8.14 5.42
N ILE A 406 40.91 -6.98 4.75
CA ILE A 406 39.74 -6.31 4.16
C ILE A 406 39.14 -7.15 3.03
N ALA A 407 39.96 -7.62 2.07
CA ALA A 407 39.50 -8.44 0.96
C ALA A 407 38.82 -9.74 1.44
N LYS A 408 39.39 -10.40 2.46
CA LYS A 408 38.74 -11.57 3.06
C LYS A 408 37.43 -11.20 3.78
N ALA A 409 37.39 -10.10 4.53
CA ALA A 409 36.16 -9.66 5.20
C ALA A 409 35.05 -9.30 4.18
N GLN A 410 35.41 -8.82 2.99
CA GLN A 410 34.49 -8.62 1.88
C GLN A 410 33.97 -9.96 1.34
N GLU A 411 34.86 -10.91 1.03
CA GLU A 411 34.49 -12.28 0.57
C GLU A 411 33.58 -13.00 1.58
N ASP A 412 33.94 -13.01 2.87
CA ASP A 412 33.14 -13.56 3.97
C ASP A 412 31.74 -12.88 4.04
N SER A 413 31.65 -11.58 3.74
CA SER A 413 30.38 -10.83 3.74
C SER A 413 29.51 -11.08 2.49
N GLU A 414 30.12 -11.21 1.31
CA GLU A 414 29.40 -11.53 0.07
C GLU A 414 28.85 -12.96 0.10
N ALA A 415 29.62 -13.91 0.64
CA ALA A 415 29.16 -15.27 0.90
C ALA A 415 27.99 -15.30 1.90
N ALA A 416 28.03 -14.51 2.97
CA ALA A 416 26.92 -14.38 3.92
C ALA A 416 25.66 -13.76 3.28
N LEU A 417 25.82 -12.75 2.42
CA LEU A 417 24.71 -12.13 1.69
C LEU A 417 24.09 -13.10 0.67
N GLN A 418 24.89 -13.89 -0.04
CA GLN A 418 24.37 -14.94 -0.93
C GLN A 418 23.64 -16.05 -0.15
N ALA A 419 24.18 -16.49 0.99
CA ALA A 419 23.51 -17.47 1.85
C ALA A 419 22.13 -16.96 2.32
N ALA A 420 22.06 -15.73 2.84
CA ALA A 420 20.81 -15.10 3.26
C ALA A 420 19.83 -14.87 2.10
N ALA A 421 20.31 -14.57 0.89
CA ALA A 421 19.48 -14.47 -0.30
C ALA A 421 18.85 -15.83 -0.69
N ASN A 422 19.64 -16.90 -0.64
CA ASN A 422 19.18 -18.27 -0.93
C ASN A 422 18.17 -18.78 0.13
N GLU A 423 18.42 -18.51 1.41
CA GLU A 423 17.44 -18.80 2.49
C GLU A 423 16.14 -18.02 2.28
N LYS A 424 16.22 -16.73 1.91
CA LYS A 424 15.04 -15.92 1.60
C LYS A 424 14.28 -16.44 0.37
N GLU A 425 14.98 -16.84 -0.69
CA GLU A 425 14.32 -17.38 -1.90
C GLU A 425 13.64 -18.72 -1.62
N THR A 426 14.29 -19.63 -0.88
CA THR A 426 13.67 -20.91 -0.49
C THR A 426 12.48 -20.73 0.46
N ALA A 427 12.55 -19.80 1.42
CA ALA A 427 11.41 -19.44 2.26
C ALA A 427 10.24 -18.83 1.46
N VAL A 428 10.53 -17.95 0.49
CA VAL A 428 9.51 -17.38 -0.41
C VAL A 428 8.92 -18.46 -1.33
N ALA A 429 9.71 -19.44 -1.77
CA ALA A 429 9.22 -20.58 -2.55
C ALA A 429 8.29 -21.49 -1.73
N ALA A 430 8.64 -21.78 -0.46
CA ALA A 430 7.79 -22.53 0.46
C ALA A 430 6.45 -21.83 0.70
N LEU A 431 6.47 -20.54 1.10
CA LEU A 431 5.25 -19.73 1.31
C LEU A 431 4.38 -19.62 0.04
N ARG A 432 4.99 -19.62 -1.16
CA ARG A 432 4.26 -19.66 -2.44
C ARG A 432 3.59 -21.01 -2.69
N SER A 433 4.19 -22.12 -2.25
CA SER A 433 3.55 -23.45 -2.31
C SER A 433 2.39 -23.52 -1.34
N GLU A 434 2.60 -23.18 -0.07
CA GLU A 434 1.54 -23.19 0.95
C GLU A 434 0.33 -22.32 0.52
N LEU A 435 0.58 -21.11 0.03
CA LEU A 435 -0.47 -20.24 -0.51
C LEU A 435 -1.18 -20.82 -1.75
N ALA A 436 -0.49 -21.60 -2.58
CA ALA A 436 -1.10 -22.28 -3.73
C ALA A 436 -1.97 -23.47 -3.30
N ASP A 437 -1.48 -24.25 -2.33
CA ASP A 437 -2.19 -25.38 -1.73
C ASP A 437 -3.46 -24.89 -0.99
N GLU A 438 -3.36 -23.86 -0.14
CA GLU A 438 -4.49 -23.19 0.52
C GLU A 438 -5.53 -22.67 -0.50
N ARG A 439 -5.08 -21.99 -1.57
CA ARG A 439 -5.98 -21.52 -2.64
C ARG A 439 -6.66 -22.67 -3.37
N SER A 440 -5.97 -23.79 -3.60
CA SER A 440 -6.57 -24.96 -4.23
C SER A 440 -7.65 -25.60 -3.33
N ALA A 441 -7.39 -25.68 -2.03
CA ALA A 441 -8.35 -26.19 -1.04
C ALA A 441 -9.56 -25.25 -0.90
N ALA A 442 -9.36 -23.94 -0.85
CA ALA A 442 -10.42 -22.95 -0.78
C ALA A 442 -11.30 -22.96 -2.05
N LEU A 443 -10.71 -23.11 -3.24
CA LEU A 443 -11.45 -23.25 -4.49
C LEU A 443 -12.24 -24.57 -4.56
N ALA A 444 -11.68 -25.67 -4.04
CA ALA A 444 -12.37 -26.96 -3.96
C ALA A 444 -13.53 -26.94 -2.94
N GLN A 445 -13.37 -26.25 -1.80
CA GLN A 445 -14.46 -26.04 -0.84
C GLN A 445 -15.56 -25.17 -1.46
N ALA A 446 -15.21 -24.03 -2.07
CA ALA A 446 -16.18 -23.13 -2.68
C ALA A 446 -16.96 -23.78 -3.84
N SER A 447 -16.32 -24.66 -4.63
CA SER A 447 -17.02 -25.42 -5.68
C SER A 447 -17.95 -26.49 -5.09
N ALA A 448 -17.53 -27.21 -4.04
CA ALA A 448 -18.37 -28.17 -3.34
C ALA A 448 -19.58 -27.50 -2.65
N GLU A 449 -19.41 -26.34 -2.03
CA GLU A 449 -20.50 -25.54 -1.46
C GLU A 449 -21.47 -25.03 -2.53
N ALA A 450 -20.95 -24.57 -3.68
CA ALA A 450 -21.77 -24.16 -4.82
C ALA A 450 -22.54 -25.34 -5.44
N GLU A 451 -21.94 -26.52 -5.55
CA GLU A 451 -22.63 -27.73 -5.99
C GLU A 451 -23.69 -28.19 -4.99
N ALA A 452 -23.41 -28.13 -3.68
CA ALA A 452 -24.39 -28.45 -2.65
C ALA A 452 -25.58 -27.48 -2.67
N ALA A 453 -25.34 -26.16 -2.80
CA ALA A 453 -26.40 -25.15 -2.95
C ALA A 453 -27.22 -25.34 -4.24
N LYS A 454 -26.57 -25.74 -5.34
CA LYS A 454 -27.24 -26.10 -6.60
C LYS A 454 -28.07 -27.38 -6.47
N GLN A 455 -27.59 -28.40 -5.75
CA GLN A 455 -28.35 -29.61 -5.49
C GLN A 455 -29.55 -29.33 -4.58
N ALA A 456 -29.40 -28.51 -3.54
CA ALA A 456 -30.47 -28.12 -2.64
C ALA A 456 -31.57 -27.31 -3.36
N SER A 457 -31.21 -26.34 -4.20
CA SER A 457 -32.18 -25.57 -5.00
C SER A 457 -32.88 -26.42 -6.09
N LEU A 458 -32.17 -27.39 -6.70
CA LEU A 458 -32.79 -28.37 -7.60
C LEU A 458 -33.70 -29.38 -6.86
N ALA A 459 -33.42 -29.69 -5.58
CA ALA A 459 -34.29 -30.52 -4.76
C ALA A 459 -35.56 -29.77 -4.37
N ALA A 460 -35.45 -28.53 -3.87
CA ALA A 460 -36.59 -27.68 -3.56
C ALA A 460 -37.49 -27.45 -4.79
N LEU A 461 -36.90 -27.14 -5.95
CA LEU A 461 -37.67 -26.96 -7.19
C LEU A 461 -38.39 -28.25 -7.64
N ARG A 462 -37.86 -29.44 -7.32
CA ARG A 462 -38.56 -30.71 -7.55
C ARG A 462 -39.71 -30.90 -6.58
N GLU A 463 -39.53 -30.58 -5.30
CA GLU A 463 -40.58 -30.64 -4.29
C GLU A 463 -41.73 -29.66 -4.61
N ASP A 464 -41.42 -28.43 -5.03
CA ASP A 464 -42.40 -27.44 -5.53
C ASP A 464 -43.15 -27.96 -6.78
N LEU A 465 -42.46 -28.61 -7.71
CA LEU A 465 -43.08 -29.19 -8.92
C LEU A 465 -43.92 -30.43 -8.62
N GLU A 466 -43.49 -31.31 -7.72
CA GLU A 466 -44.20 -32.53 -7.33
C GLU A 466 -45.45 -32.18 -6.49
N THR A 467 -45.33 -31.24 -5.53
CA THR A 467 -46.48 -30.74 -4.76
C THR A 467 -47.45 -29.93 -5.63
N GLY A 468 -46.94 -29.09 -6.54
CA GLY A 468 -47.76 -28.37 -7.53
C GLY A 468 -48.51 -29.30 -8.48
N ALA A 469 -47.85 -30.34 -9.00
CA ALA A 469 -48.48 -31.36 -9.82
C ALA A 469 -49.52 -32.19 -9.04
N ALA A 470 -49.22 -32.57 -7.79
CA ALA A 470 -50.17 -33.26 -6.92
C ALA A 470 -51.40 -32.40 -6.61
N ALA A 471 -51.23 -31.09 -6.40
CA ALA A 471 -52.33 -30.15 -6.22
C ALA A 471 -53.21 -30.04 -7.47
N GLN A 472 -52.61 -29.94 -8.67
CA GLN A 472 -53.35 -29.94 -9.94
C GLN A 472 -54.12 -31.25 -10.17
N VAL A 473 -53.50 -32.42 -9.88
CA VAL A 473 -54.18 -33.71 -9.98
C VAL A 473 -55.35 -33.79 -8.99
N ALA A 474 -55.18 -33.32 -7.75
CA ALA A 474 -56.24 -33.27 -6.76
C ALA A 474 -57.40 -32.32 -7.16
N GLU A 475 -57.09 -31.19 -7.80
CA GLU A 475 -58.10 -30.26 -8.33
C GLU A 475 -58.87 -30.89 -9.51
N ILE A 476 -58.17 -31.54 -10.45
CA ILE A 476 -58.78 -32.26 -11.58
C ILE A 476 -59.66 -33.41 -11.07
N GLU A 477 -59.20 -34.19 -10.09
CA GLU A 477 -60.01 -35.22 -9.44
C GLU A 477 -61.25 -34.63 -8.76
N ALA A 478 -61.12 -33.50 -8.05
CA ALA A 478 -62.25 -32.84 -7.39
C ALA A 478 -63.26 -32.28 -8.40
N ALA A 479 -62.79 -31.72 -9.52
CA ALA A 479 -63.63 -31.27 -10.62
C ALA A 479 -64.37 -32.44 -11.29
N TRP A 480 -63.68 -33.57 -11.54
CA TRP A 480 -64.30 -34.77 -12.11
C TRP A 480 -65.32 -35.41 -11.15
N LYS A 481 -65.03 -35.46 -9.84
CA LYS A 481 -65.96 -35.93 -8.81
C LYS A 481 -67.21 -35.05 -8.70
N ARG A 482 -67.09 -33.72 -8.86
CA ARG A 482 -68.26 -32.82 -8.96
C ARG A 482 -69.08 -33.10 -10.22
N MET A 483 -68.44 -33.17 -11.39
CA MET A 483 -69.11 -33.46 -12.66
C MET A 483 -69.81 -34.83 -12.67
N LEU A 484 -69.23 -35.83 -12.01
CA LEU A 484 -69.86 -37.14 -11.81
C LEU A 484 -71.09 -37.02 -10.92
N ALA A 485 -70.99 -36.39 -9.75
CA ALA A 485 -72.11 -36.20 -8.84
C ALA A 485 -73.24 -35.34 -9.45
N GLU A 486 -72.91 -34.33 -10.26
CA GLU A 486 -73.86 -33.55 -11.05
C GLU A 486 -74.58 -34.42 -12.10
N ARG A 487 -73.87 -35.33 -12.78
CA ARG A 487 -74.50 -36.26 -13.74
C ARG A 487 -75.31 -37.36 -13.05
N GLU A 488 -74.89 -37.83 -11.88
CA GLU A 488 -75.65 -38.77 -11.06
C GLU A 488 -76.95 -38.13 -10.56
N ALA A 489 -76.90 -36.92 -10.00
CA ALA A 489 -78.08 -36.17 -9.60
C ALA A 489 -79.01 -35.84 -10.79
N ALA A 490 -78.45 -35.53 -11.98
CA ALA A 490 -79.23 -35.37 -13.20
C ALA A 490 -79.90 -36.68 -13.65
N LEU A 491 -79.21 -37.81 -13.56
CA LEU A 491 -79.77 -39.14 -13.86
C LEU A 491 -80.84 -39.57 -12.83
N GLU A 492 -80.72 -39.17 -11.58
CA GLU A 492 -81.77 -39.36 -10.56
C GLU A 492 -82.99 -38.47 -10.83
N GLY A 493 -82.78 -37.21 -11.24
CA GLY A 493 -83.86 -36.33 -11.70
C GLY A 493 -84.57 -36.83 -12.97
N GLU A 494 -83.81 -37.32 -13.96
CA GLU A 494 -84.33 -37.98 -15.16
C GLU A 494 -85.21 -39.17 -14.78
N LYS A 495 -84.72 -40.08 -13.93
CA LYS A 495 -85.50 -41.25 -13.43
C LYS A 495 -86.71 -40.86 -12.60
N LEU A 496 -86.63 -39.81 -11.79
CA LEU A 496 -87.77 -39.36 -10.96
C LEU A 496 -88.89 -38.78 -11.84
N LEU A 497 -88.53 -38.05 -12.91
CA LEU A 497 -89.49 -37.61 -13.93
C LEU A 497 -90.06 -38.78 -14.76
N GLU A 498 -89.26 -39.81 -15.07
CA GLU A 498 -89.76 -41.06 -15.67
C GLU A 498 -90.75 -41.78 -14.73
N LEU A 499 -90.47 -41.84 -13.42
CA LEU A 499 -91.37 -42.41 -12.44
C LEU A 499 -92.65 -41.57 -12.28
N GLU A 500 -92.57 -40.25 -12.17
CA GLU A 500 -93.75 -39.37 -12.11
C GLU A 500 -94.61 -39.45 -13.38
N THR A 501 -94.00 -39.58 -14.55
CA THR A 501 -94.75 -39.78 -15.80
C THR A 501 -95.40 -41.16 -15.89
N LEU A 502 -94.70 -42.22 -15.45
CA LEU A 502 -95.27 -43.57 -15.35
C LEU A 502 -96.38 -43.67 -14.29
N GLU A 503 -96.25 -43.03 -13.12
CA GLU A 503 -97.34 -42.90 -12.13
C GLU A 503 -98.49 -42.04 -12.69
N GLY A 504 -98.17 -41.00 -13.45
CA GLY A 504 -99.13 -40.21 -14.22
C GLY A 504 -99.85 -41.01 -15.31
N GLU A 505 -99.25 -42.05 -15.88
CA GLU A 505 -99.89 -42.97 -16.82
C GLU A 505 -100.66 -44.09 -16.11
N HIS A 506 -100.08 -44.71 -15.08
CA HIS A 506 -100.76 -45.69 -14.25
C HIS A 506 -102.00 -45.10 -13.56
N SER A 507 -101.97 -43.84 -13.12
CA SER A 507 -103.16 -43.15 -12.59
C SER A 507 -104.22 -42.87 -13.66
N LYS A 508 -103.85 -42.56 -14.92
CA LYS A 508 -104.79 -42.50 -16.05
C LYS A 508 -105.36 -43.88 -16.40
N GLN A 509 -104.55 -44.93 -16.32
CA GLN A 509 -104.98 -46.32 -16.52
C GLN A 509 -105.93 -46.76 -15.40
N LEU A 510 -105.61 -46.49 -14.14
CA LEU A 510 -106.48 -46.74 -12.99
C LEU A 510 -107.77 -45.90 -13.05
N ALA A 511 -107.73 -44.66 -13.51
CA ALA A 511 -108.91 -43.84 -13.70
C ALA A 511 -109.80 -44.33 -14.87
N THR A 512 -109.22 -44.89 -15.93
CA THR A 512 -109.98 -45.48 -17.04
C THR A 512 -110.49 -46.89 -16.74
N LEU A 513 -109.76 -47.67 -15.94
CA LEU A 513 -110.25 -48.91 -15.33
C LEU A 513 -111.35 -48.63 -14.30
N GLY A 514 -111.21 -47.57 -13.50
CA GLY A 514 -112.23 -47.12 -12.54
C GLY A 514 -113.50 -46.61 -13.22
N ARG A 515 -113.39 -45.91 -14.36
CA ARG A 515 -114.55 -45.63 -15.21
C ARG A 515 -115.19 -46.91 -15.74
N LYS A 516 -114.41 -47.82 -16.34
CA LYS A 516 -114.92 -49.12 -16.81
C LYS A 516 -115.56 -49.94 -15.68
N LEU A 517 -115.07 -49.83 -14.45
CA LEU A 517 -115.68 -50.45 -13.28
C LEU A 517 -117.01 -49.78 -12.93
N ALA A 518 -117.09 -48.45 -12.91
CA ALA A 518 -118.35 -47.73 -12.72
C ALA A 518 -119.36 -47.98 -13.86
N ASP A 519 -118.88 -48.12 -15.10
CA ASP A 519 -119.68 -48.51 -16.26
C ASP A 519 -120.23 -49.94 -16.06
N THR A 520 -119.41 -50.91 -15.65
CA THR A 520 -119.91 -52.26 -15.34
C THR A 520 -120.75 -52.34 -14.07
N GLU A 521 -120.51 -51.48 -13.07
CA GLU A 521 -121.33 -51.37 -11.86
C GLU A 521 -122.70 -50.74 -12.16
N THR A 522 -122.80 -49.84 -13.14
CA THR A 522 -124.09 -49.28 -13.61
C THR A 522 -124.81 -50.20 -14.59
N GLU A 523 -124.09 -50.96 -15.43
CA GLU A 523 -124.67 -52.10 -16.16
C GLU A 523 -125.20 -53.18 -15.19
N LEU A 524 -124.46 -53.45 -14.10
CA LEU A 524 -124.83 -54.45 -13.11
C LEU A 524 -125.90 -53.94 -12.12
N SER A 525 -125.99 -52.63 -11.85
CA SER A 525 -127.15 -52.06 -11.16
C SER A 525 -128.39 -52.10 -12.05
N GLY A 526 -128.27 -51.79 -13.34
CA GLY A 526 -129.34 -51.99 -14.33
C GLY A 526 -129.72 -53.46 -14.52
N ALA A 527 -128.78 -54.40 -14.35
CA ALA A 527 -129.07 -55.83 -14.28
C ALA A 527 -129.83 -56.20 -13.00
N ARG A 528 -129.44 -55.64 -11.83
CA ARG A 528 -130.15 -55.82 -10.55
C ARG A 528 -131.55 -55.20 -10.56
N GLU A 529 -131.77 -54.07 -11.22
CA GLU A 529 -133.12 -53.50 -11.40
C GLU A 529 -133.99 -54.41 -12.28
N ARG A 530 -133.43 -55.00 -13.34
CA ARG A 530 -134.12 -56.01 -14.17
C ARG A 530 -134.37 -57.31 -13.39
N GLU A 531 -133.44 -57.71 -12.53
CA GLU A 531 -133.57 -58.88 -11.66
C GLU A 531 -134.64 -58.64 -10.58
N GLN A 532 -134.69 -57.46 -9.96
CA GLN A 532 -135.74 -57.07 -9.02
C GLN A 532 -137.11 -56.99 -9.71
N LEU A 533 -137.21 -56.37 -10.90
CA LEU A 533 -138.46 -56.29 -11.65
C LEU A 533 -138.93 -57.68 -12.13
N ASN A 534 -137.99 -58.59 -12.43
CA ASN A 534 -138.30 -60.00 -12.66
C ASN A 534 -138.69 -60.75 -11.37
N ALA A 535 -138.13 -60.40 -10.21
CA ALA A 535 -138.48 -60.98 -8.92
C ALA A 535 -139.88 -60.53 -8.45
N GLU A 536 -140.22 -59.26 -8.63
CA GLU A 536 -141.57 -58.71 -8.42
C GLU A 536 -142.59 -59.39 -9.36
N ARG A 537 -142.22 -59.60 -10.63
CA ARG A 537 -143.03 -60.33 -11.61
C ARG A 537 -143.16 -61.82 -11.30
N ASN A 538 -142.11 -62.46 -10.78
CA ASN A 538 -142.18 -63.84 -10.32
C ASN A 538 -143.02 -63.96 -9.05
N ALA A 539 -142.94 -63.02 -8.10
CA ALA A 539 -143.82 -62.99 -6.94
C ALA A 539 -145.29 -62.79 -7.33
N GLU A 540 -145.58 -61.97 -8.36
CA GLU A 540 -146.93 -61.84 -8.94
C GLU A 540 -147.41 -63.14 -9.60
N LEU A 541 -146.49 -63.91 -10.22
CA LEU A 541 -146.78 -65.21 -10.82
C LEU A 541 -146.90 -66.32 -9.76
N GLU A 542 -146.15 -66.30 -8.67
CA GLU A 542 -146.25 -67.22 -7.53
C GLU A 542 -147.52 -66.96 -6.71
N ALA A 543 -147.96 -65.70 -6.57
CA ALA A 543 -149.26 -65.37 -6.02
C ALA A 543 -150.40 -65.95 -6.87
N LYS A 544 -150.31 -65.84 -8.20
CA LYS A 544 -151.29 -66.45 -9.14
C LYS A 544 -151.18 -67.97 -9.21
N LEU A 545 -149.98 -68.53 -9.01
CA LEU A 545 -149.77 -69.97 -8.92
C LEU A 545 -150.39 -70.52 -7.64
N THR A 546 -150.21 -69.87 -6.50
CA THR A 546 -150.82 -70.29 -5.22
C THR A 546 -152.34 -70.09 -5.20
N GLU A 547 -152.88 -69.10 -5.92
CA GLU A 547 -154.33 -68.99 -6.20
C GLU A 547 -154.83 -70.12 -7.13
N ALA A 548 -154.05 -70.47 -8.16
CA ALA A 548 -154.33 -71.62 -9.04
C ALA A 548 -154.21 -72.96 -8.30
N GLU A 549 -153.30 -73.10 -7.33
CA GLU A 549 -153.15 -74.27 -6.47
C GLU A 549 -154.25 -74.31 -5.41
N GLY A 550 -154.74 -73.17 -4.91
CA GLY A 550 -155.93 -73.09 -4.05
C GLY A 550 -157.21 -73.54 -4.77
N THR A 551 -157.36 -73.17 -6.04
CA THR A 551 -158.48 -73.64 -6.89
C THR A 551 -158.29 -75.08 -7.37
N LEU A 552 -157.06 -75.53 -7.63
CA LEU A 552 -156.75 -76.93 -7.94
C LEU A 552 -156.94 -77.85 -6.73
N THR A 553 -156.58 -77.42 -5.53
CA THR A 553 -156.78 -78.22 -4.30
C THR A 553 -158.26 -78.33 -3.95
N THR A 554 -159.04 -77.25 -4.02
CA THR A 554 -160.50 -77.30 -3.82
C THR A 554 -161.22 -78.14 -4.87
N THR A 555 -160.87 -78.02 -6.16
CA THR A 555 -161.43 -78.91 -7.20
C THR A 555 -160.93 -80.36 -7.08
N SER A 556 -159.71 -80.60 -6.58
CA SER A 556 -159.23 -81.95 -6.27
C SER A 556 -159.95 -82.59 -5.08
N ALA A 557 -160.34 -81.79 -4.08
CA ALA A 557 -161.16 -82.24 -2.96
C ALA A 557 -162.59 -82.59 -3.41
N GLN A 558 -163.19 -81.76 -4.27
CA GLN A 558 -164.46 -82.08 -4.93
C GLN A 558 -164.36 -83.34 -5.79
N LEU A 559 -163.25 -83.54 -6.53
CA LEU A 559 -162.99 -84.78 -7.28
C LEU A 559 -162.72 -85.99 -6.37
N ALA A 560 -162.22 -85.80 -5.15
CA ALA A 560 -162.08 -86.86 -4.16
C ALA A 560 -163.44 -87.25 -3.56
N GLU A 561 -164.30 -86.29 -3.26
CA GLU A 561 -165.69 -86.49 -2.80
C GLU A 561 -166.56 -87.16 -3.89
N ILE A 562 -166.40 -86.75 -5.15
CA ILE A 562 -167.00 -87.40 -6.33
C ILE A 562 -166.45 -88.82 -6.53
N ARG A 563 -165.17 -89.08 -6.20
CA ARG A 563 -164.61 -90.44 -6.25
C ARG A 563 -165.08 -91.32 -5.09
N GLU A 564 -165.16 -90.82 -3.86
CA GLU A 564 -165.71 -91.60 -2.74
C GLU A 564 -167.18 -91.97 -3.01
N THR A 565 -167.98 -91.03 -3.52
CA THR A 565 -169.37 -91.32 -3.91
C THR A 565 -169.47 -92.25 -5.11
N HIS A 566 -168.60 -92.12 -6.12
CA HIS A 566 -168.49 -93.07 -7.24
C HIS A 566 -168.14 -94.48 -6.77
N ASP A 567 -167.11 -94.63 -5.94
CA ASP A 567 -166.62 -95.93 -5.48
C ASP A 567 -167.60 -96.59 -4.51
N ARG A 568 -168.35 -95.79 -3.74
CA ARG A 568 -169.49 -96.26 -2.92
C ARG A 568 -170.63 -96.78 -3.81
N VAL A 569 -171.03 -96.02 -4.84
CA VAL A 569 -172.02 -96.46 -5.84
C VAL A 569 -171.54 -97.70 -6.60
N GLN A 570 -170.25 -97.83 -6.88
CA GLN A 570 -169.67 -99.00 -7.56
C GLN A 570 -169.60 -100.23 -6.63
N ALA A 571 -169.38 -100.04 -5.33
CA ALA A 571 -169.49 -101.10 -4.33
C ALA A 571 -170.95 -101.57 -4.16
N ASP A 572 -171.91 -100.63 -4.11
CA ASP A 572 -173.34 -100.93 -4.09
C ASP A 572 -173.79 -101.64 -5.38
N LEU A 573 -173.30 -101.21 -6.55
CA LEU A 573 -173.51 -101.89 -7.83
C LEU A 573 -172.91 -103.31 -7.82
N GLY A 574 -171.76 -103.50 -7.16
CA GLY A 574 -171.15 -104.81 -6.94
C GLY A 574 -172.01 -105.74 -6.09
N GLN A 575 -172.60 -105.22 -5.00
CA GLN A 575 -173.56 -105.97 -4.17
C GLN A 575 -174.85 -106.28 -4.92
N ILE A 576 -175.39 -105.32 -5.67
CA ILE A 576 -176.60 -105.48 -6.50
C ILE A 576 -176.36 -106.49 -7.64
N THR A 577 -175.18 -106.52 -8.26
CA THR A 577 -174.85 -107.50 -9.30
C THR A 577 -174.60 -108.90 -8.72
N ALA A 578 -173.92 -109.02 -7.57
CA ALA A 578 -173.81 -110.31 -6.87
C ALA A 578 -175.18 -110.85 -6.41
N ALA A 579 -176.07 -109.98 -5.91
CA ALA A 579 -177.43 -110.35 -5.55
C ALA A 579 -178.28 -110.72 -6.78
N ARG A 580 -178.15 -109.96 -7.89
CA ARG A 580 -178.75 -110.29 -9.19
C ARG A 580 -178.29 -111.66 -9.68
N ASP A 581 -177.01 -111.98 -9.59
CA ASP A 581 -176.47 -113.23 -10.15
C ASP A 581 -176.83 -114.46 -9.30
N ALA A 582 -176.93 -114.29 -7.97
CA ALA A 582 -177.53 -115.30 -7.10
C ALA A 582 -179.03 -115.51 -7.40
N LEU A 583 -179.80 -114.42 -7.56
CA LEU A 583 -181.20 -114.48 -7.97
C LEU A 583 -181.37 -115.06 -9.37
N GLN A 584 -180.46 -114.78 -10.30
CA GLN A 584 -180.48 -115.33 -11.66
C GLN A 584 -180.22 -116.83 -11.63
N GLN A 585 -179.28 -117.32 -10.81
CA GLN A 585 -179.05 -118.75 -10.62
C GLN A 585 -180.27 -119.45 -9.99
N GLU A 586 -180.98 -118.80 -9.07
CA GLU A 586 -182.21 -119.32 -8.49
C GLU A 586 -183.40 -119.27 -9.48
N VAL A 587 -183.49 -118.22 -10.30
CA VAL A 587 -184.42 -118.09 -11.44
C VAL A 587 -184.15 -119.17 -12.48
N ASP A 588 -182.91 -119.44 -12.86
CA ASP A 588 -182.54 -120.47 -13.83
C ASP A 588 -182.88 -121.88 -13.29
N SER A 589 -182.69 -122.11 -11.98
CA SER A 589 -183.15 -123.34 -11.33
C SER A 589 -184.69 -123.47 -11.34
N SER A 590 -185.39 -122.33 -11.25
CA SER A 590 -186.85 -122.25 -11.27
C SER A 590 -187.41 -122.37 -12.68
N LEU A 591 -186.69 -121.86 -13.70
CA LEU A 591 -186.96 -122.06 -15.11
C LEU A 591 -186.74 -123.53 -15.52
N GLY A 592 -185.73 -124.21 -14.94
CA GLY A 592 -185.57 -125.66 -15.09
C GLY A 592 -186.76 -126.45 -14.53
N ARG A 593 -187.32 -126.05 -13.38
CA ARG A 593 -188.55 -126.64 -12.82
C ARG A 593 -189.79 -126.28 -13.64
N LEU A 594 -189.88 -125.03 -14.12
CA LEU A 594 -190.96 -124.58 -15.00
C LEU A 594 -190.94 -125.31 -16.34
N ALA A 595 -189.79 -125.61 -16.94
CA ALA A 595 -189.71 -126.37 -18.19
C ALA A 595 -190.30 -127.79 -18.05
N VAL A 596 -190.10 -128.44 -16.89
CA VAL A 596 -190.74 -129.72 -16.57
C VAL A 596 -192.25 -129.54 -16.37
N LEU A 597 -192.66 -128.58 -15.53
CA LEU A 597 -194.09 -128.27 -15.30
C LEU A 597 -194.82 -127.81 -16.56
N GLU A 598 -194.13 -127.16 -17.51
CA GLU A 598 -194.68 -126.79 -18.80
C GLU A 598 -194.79 -127.99 -19.76
N SER A 599 -193.95 -129.02 -19.61
CA SER A 599 -194.14 -130.29 -20.31
C SER A 599 -195.40 -130.98 -19.80
N ASP A 600 -195.52 -131.15 -18.48
CA ASP A 600 -196.71 -131.71 -17.84
C ASP A 600 -197.98 -130.90 -18.17
N LYS A 601 -197.87 -129.56 -18.22
CA LYS A 601 -198.93 -128.65 -18.62
C LYS A 601 -199.30 -128.81 -20.10
N ARG A 602 -198.36 -128.99 -21.03
CA ARG A 602 -198.66 -129.24 -22.46
C ARG A 602 -199.39 -130.57 -22.66
N ASP A 603 -199.03 -131.61 -21.91
CA ASP A 603 -199.74 -132.90 -21.94
C ASP A 603 -201.15 -132.79 -21.34
N LEU A 604 -201.33 -131.98 -20.29
CA LEU A 604 -202.66 -131.65 -19.75
C LEU A 604 -203.48 -130.78 -20.72
N GLU A 605 -202.89 -129.79 -21.36
CA GLU A 605 -203.56 -128.90 -22.33
C GLU A 605 -203.94 -129.65 -23.61
N SER A 606 -203.15 -130.62 -24.06
CA SER A 606 -203.54 -131.55 -25.13
C SER A 606 -204.80 -132.33 -24.77
N ARG A 607 -204.88 -132.84 -23.53
CA ARG A 607 -206.06 -133.56 -23.02
C ARG A 607 -207.26 -132.63 -22.82
N VAL A 608 -207.07 -131.40 -22.33
CA VAL A 608 -208.12 -130.38 -22.24
C VAL A 608 -208.64 -130.00 -23.63
N GLY A 609 -207.76 -129.74 -24.60
CA GLY A 609 -208.16 -129.44 -25.98
C GLY A 609 -208.99 -130.56 -26.62
N SER A 610 -208.68 -131.83 -26.33
CA SER A 610 -209.49 -132.98 -26.77
C SER A 610 -210.90 -132.99 -26.17
N LEU A 611 -211.07 -132.49 -24.94
CA LEU A 611 -212.36 -132.36 -24.25
C LEU A 611 -213.12 -131.09 -24.68
N GLU A 612 -212.42 -129.99 -24.92
CA GLU A 612 -213.01 -128.73 -25.40
C GLU A 612 -213.48 -128.84 -26.85
N ALA A 613 -212.81 -129.62 -27.70
CA ALA A 613 -213.32 -129.96 -29.02
C ALA A 613 -214.68 -130.67 -28.94
N VAL A 614 -214.85 -131.62 -28.00
CA VAL A 614 -216.13 -132.30 -27.75
C VAL A 614 -217.17 -131.35 -27.15
N LYS A 615 -216.77 -130.46 -26.22
CA LYS A 615 -217.65 -129.41 -25.65
C LYS A 615 -218.19 -128.48 -26.72
N ASN A 616 -217.32 -127.94 -27.59
CA ASN A 616 -217.72 -127.03 -28.65
C ASN A 616 -218.63 -127.71 -29.68
N GLN A 617 -218.45 -129.02 -29.94
CA GLN A 617 -219.34 -129.81 -30.79
C GLN A 617 -220.72 -130.09 -30.15
N LEU A 618 -220.89 -129.88 -28.83
CA LEU A 618 -222.17 -129.91 -28.13
C LEU A 618 -222.78 -128.50 -28.03
N GLU A 619 -221.98 -127.47 -27.75
CA GLU A 619 -222.45 -126.08 -27.67
C GLU A 619 -222.89 -125.53 -29.03
N SER A 620 -222.26 -125.94 -30.14
CA SER A 620 -222.76 -125.67 -31.50
C SER A 620 -224.18 -126.23 -31.70
N LYS A 621 -224.43 -127.49 -31.30
CA LYS A 621 -225.77 -128.11 -31.40
C LYS A 621 -226.80 -127.44 -30.47
N LEU A 622 -226.35 -126.88 -29.34
CA LEU A 622 -227.19 -126.10 -28.44
C LEU A 622 -227.52 -124.72 -29.04
N SER A 623 -226.55 -124.05 -29.67
CA SER A 623 -226.75 -122.80 -30.40
C SER A 623 -227.77 -122.94 -31.52
N ASP A 624 -227.67 -124.00 -32.34
CA ASP A 624 -228.60 -124.28 -33.43
C ASP A 624 -230.04 -124.57 -32.93
N ALA A 625 -230.16 -125.16 -31.74
CA ALA A 625 -231.46 -125.37 -31.08
C ALA A 625 -232.04 -124.06 -30.52
N VAL A 626 -231.21 -123.20 -29.91
CA VAL A 626 -231.64 -121.90 -29.36
C VAL A 626 -232.01 -120.92 -30.48
N GLN A 627 -231.28 -120.89 -31.60
CA GLN A 627 -231.69 -120.08 -32.77
C GLN A 627 -233.03 -120.54 -33.35
N LYS A 628 -233.32 -121.84 -33.39
CA LYS A 628 -234.64 -122.34 -33.82
C LYS A 628 -235.77 -121.86 -32.89
N ILE A 629 -235.57 -121.91 -31.58
CA ILE A 629 -236.55 -121.38 -30.60
C ILE A 629 -236.79 -119.88 -30.86
N ALA A 630 -235.73 -119.10 -31.09
CA ALA A 630 -235.84 -117.67 -31.39
C ALA A 630 -236.57 -117.39 -32.72
N THR A 631 -236.39 -118.22 -33.77
CA THR A 631 -237.15 -118.08 -35.02
C THR A 631 -238.61 -118.49 -34.88
N ASP A 632 -238.90 -119.52 -34.08
CA ASP A 632 -240.27 -120.01 -33.85
C ASP A 632 -241.07 -119.04 -32.97
N GLU A 633 -240.45 -118.38 -31.99
CA GLU A 633 -241.11 -117.35 -31.18
C GLU A 633 -241.39 -116.07 -31.98
N ALA A 634 -240.46 -115.66 -32.85
CA ALA A 634 -240.69 -114.57 -33.80
C ALA A 634 -241.76 -114.90 -34.86
N LEU A 635 -241.91 -116.18 -35.23
CA LEU A 635 -243.04 -116.66 -36.02
C LEU A 635 -244.33 -116.65 -35.21
N LEU A 636 -244.33 -117.08 -33.95
CA LEU A 636 -245.52 -117.10 -33.08
C LEU A 636 -246.10 -115.71 -32.83
N GLU A 637 -245.29 -114.68 -32.64
CA GLU A 637 -245.81 -113.30 -32.49
C GLU A 637 -246.41 -112.75 -33.80
N ARG A 638 -245.83 -113.14 -34.95
CA ARG A 638 -246.43 -112.87 -36.28
C ARG A 638 -247.72 -113.67 -36.49
N VAL A 639 -247.78 -114.92 -36.06
CA VAL A 639 -248.96 -115.79 -36.15
C VAL A 639 -250.05 -115.33 -35.17
N ARG A 640 -249.73 -114.77 -34.01
CA ARG A 640 -250.72 -114.06 -33.16
C ARG A 640 -251.29 -112.84 -33.89
N LYS A 641 -250.44 -112.03 -34.54
CA LYS A 641 -250.89 -110.92 -35.40
C LYS A 641 -251.62 -111.36 -36.68
N ALA A 642 -251.44 -112.60 -37.15
CA ALA A 642 -252.11 -113.16 -38.32
C ALA A 642 -253.36 -113.99 -37.98
N MET A 643 -253.48 -114.56 -36.78
CA MET A 643 -254.73 -115.13 -36.26
C MET A 643 -255.72 -114.03 -35.82
N ALA A 644 -255.24 -112.80 -35.63
CA ALA A 644 -256.08 -111.59 -35.67
C ALA A 644 -256.64 -111.28 -37.09
N ILE A 645 -256.42 -112.15 -38.09
CA ILE A 645 -256.88 -112.00 -39.48
C ILE A 645 -257.52 -113.31 -40.02
N GLY A 646 -256.81 -114.43 -39.90
CA GLY A 646 -256.91 -115.53 -40.88
C GLY A 646 -257.88 -116.68 -40.63
N LEU A 647 -258.26 -117.02 -39.37
CA LEU A 647 -259.15 -118.17 -39.13
C LEU A 647 -260.64 -117.82 -39.32
N THR A 648 -260.87 -117.23 -40.49
CA THR A 648 -262.14 -116.83 -41.07
C THR A 648 -262.44 -117.59 -42.39
N LEU A 649 -261.51 -118.42 -42.97
CA LEU A 649 -261.66 -119.12 -44.29
C LEU A 649 -260.91 -120.49 -44.48
N LEU A 650 -261.66 -121.52 -44.95
CA LEU A 650 -261.54 -122.42 -46.15
C LEU A 650 -260.17 -122.76 -46.83
N GLU A 651 -259.92 -123.92 -47.50
CA GLU A 651 -260.48 -125.31 -47.39
C GLU A 651 -259.61 -126.48 -47.99
N GLU A 652 -259.68 -126.84 -49.30
CA GLU A 652 -259.47 -128.25 -49.79
C GLU A 652 -258.65 -128.52 -51.12
N GLN A 653 -258.20 -129.79 -51.31
CA GLN A 653 -257.87 -130.50 -52.61
C GLN A 653 -256.65 -130.02 -53.47
N ARG A 654 -256.15 -130.63 -54.58
CA ARG A 654 -256.06 -131.97 -55.27
C ARG A 654 -255.49 -131.74 -56.71
N ASN A 655 -255.31 -132.79 -57.53
CA ASN A 655 -255.11 -132.77 -59.03
C ASN A 655 -253.73 -132.22 -59.51
N ASN A 656 -253.21 -132.40 -60.74
CA ASN A 656 -253.32 -133.46 -61.78
C ASN A 656 -252.12 -133.42 -62.81
N VAL A 657 -251.35 -134.53 -62.93
CA VAL A 657 -250.86 -135.18 -64.20
C VAL A 657 -249.71 -134.56 -65.11
N ILE A 658 -248.43 -135.07 -64.97
CA ILE A 658 -247.34 -135.42 -65.98
C ILE A 658 -246.34 -134.37 -66.66
N GLY A 659 -244.97 -134.43 -66.47
CA GLY A 659 -243.83 -133.82 -67.30
C GLY A 659 -242.37 -133.51 -66.68
N GLY A 660 -241.20 -133.40 -67.44
CA GLY A 660 -239.77 -132.96 -67.07
C GLY A 660 -238.55 -133.47 -68.00
N ALA A 661 -237.18 -133.25 -67.97
CA ALA A 661 -236.08 -132.28 -67.51
C ALA A 661 -234.57 -132.64 -68.03
N THR A 662 -233.45 -131.80 -67.97
CA THR A 662 -232.03 -132.02 -68.58
C THR A 662 -230.73 -131.24 -68.01
N SER A 663 -229.42 -131.53 -68.41
CA SER A 663 -228.07 -130.85 -67.99
C SER A 663 -226.69 -131.20 -68.76
N GLU A 664 -225.49 -130.50 -68.59
CA GLU A 664 -224.11 -130.75 -69.25
C GLU A 664 -222.76 -130.15 -68.60
N THR A 665 -221.53 -130.67 -68.95
CA THR A 665 -220.06 -130.22 -68.80
C THR A 665 -219.14 -130.62 -67.59
N GLU A 666 -217.89 -131.14 -67.79
CA GLU A 666 -216.93 -131.52 -66.69
C GLU A 666 -215.44 -131.88 -67.04
N GLY A 667 -214.58 -132.03 -65.99
CA GLY A 667 -213.25 -132.70 -65.90
C GLY A 667 -212.63 -132.50 -64.49
N VAL A 668 -211.96 -133.41 -63.74
CA VAL A 668 -211.15 -134.65 -63.97
C VAL A 668 -209.72 -134.38 -64.48
N SER A 669 -208.60 -134.85 -63.89
CA SER A 669 -208.21 -135.50 -62.59
C SER A 669 -206.66 -135.39 -62.43
N GLU A 670 -205.78 -136.11 -61.68
CA GLU A 670 -205.61 -137.21 -60.66
C GLU A 670 -204.10 -137.06 -60.21
N ASP A 671 -203.38 -137.72 -59.28
CA ASP A 671 -203.46 -138.48 -57.99
C ASP A 671 -201.95 -138.63 -57.53
N ALA A 672 -201.44 -139.09 -56.38
CA ALA A 672 -201.82 -139.61 -55.05
C ALA A 672 -200.67 -139.20 -54.07
N GLU A 673 -200.53 -139.56 -52.78
CA GLU A 673 -201.28 -140.41 -51.83
C GLU A 673 -201.34 -139.67 -50.47
#